data_AF-A0AA92VV88-F1
#
_entry.id   AF-A0AA92VV88-F1
#
_cell.length_a   1.000
_cell.length_b   1.000
_cell.length_c   1.000
_cell.angle_alpha   90.00
_cell.angle_beta   90.00
_cell.angle_gamma   90.00
#
_symmetry.space_group_name_H-M   'P 1'
#
loop_
_entity.id
_entity.type
_entity.pdbx_description
1 polymer ?
#
loop_
_entity_poly.entity_id
_entity_poly.type
_entity_poly.pdbx_seq_one_letter_code
_entity_poly.pdbx_strand_id
1 'polypeptide(L)'
;MPELIKRLIISSGAKVRKMSIPSGDNVYIPGWDGQVSSDSPIFNVSAGISLWEIGTNSDVRTKANNDYNKRTNDSLGYDRTKATFVFVTPRIWEQAGNWVKEKKSENKWKDIVVFTAIELEDWIAQYPVVAIWLADKIGTIKNTSLDYPQLFWNKWAKGEKYVLPPSLLLGGREDAINAIKVSLRVPKVIYVQSVSREESLAFICAVAIECQAKAEDSCQNIIIAKEERDVQELVDNYENLVIITYAVGSWNYATDKGHTIICAVSPEEQINDVIELQTIERRSFVNELKTIGIEEDVANRYAISTARSPLALRRLLHIDQLKPAWLHSENIQNLLPAIFVGRWNDSVDGDKKILEKLAGHSYDDFEKIIRNELFSNESLFLEAGGNWRLRSAYEAIGYSASFMTISFKETFAEIVNDVLSDDDPDAVNKIEATDLCFWNFKQKYSFALKEGICHTLILLSLQGNSDFVHDILSKFYASIQIKRFLSTRNLLPLLAEADPASFITFLKSDLKQGGIIVSSLFKKREKEYSFYGPCMNFVQLLFALEGLAWNDKYLKDVSMILLGLTIYKIDDNVGNKPIISLERIFRAILPQTYADENIRLKILDAIVTKYPIEGFYLCLAILNNFGDRVFEYSYHFKWRFSDLTQKNNKEFVIHFYYLEHIVELLLTKVSQVNKYQLAC
;
A
#
# COMPACT_ATOMS: atom_id res chain seq x y z
N MET A 1 0.18 -37.39 7.49
CA MET A 1 1.32 -38.35 7.43
C MET A 1 2.11 -38.26 6.13
N PRO A 2 1.55 -38.41 4.93
CA PRO A 2 2.33 -38.30 3.69
C PRO A 2 3.09 -36.96 3.55
N GLU A 3 2.46 -35.84 3.90
CA GLU A 3 3.11 -34.52 3.87
C GLU A 3 4.29 -34.41 4.84
N LEU A 4 4.20 -35.02 6.04
CA LEU A 4 5.28 -35.04 7.01
C LEU A 4 6.51 -35.76 6.43
N ILE A 5 6.31 -36.95 5.85
CA ILE A 5 7.40 -37.72 5.22
C ILE A 5 8.01 -36.94 4.05
N LYS A 6 7.17 -36.33 3.20
CA LYS A 6 7.64 -35.48 2.11
C LYS A 6 8.53 -34.34 2.62
N ARG A 7 8.11 -33.63 3.67
CA ARG A 7 8.88 -32.53 4.27
C ARG A 7 10.19 -33.02 4.88
N LEU A 8 10.18 -34.11 5.63
CA LEU A 8 11.39 -34.71 6.22
C LEU A 8 12.42 -35.11 5.15
N ILE A 9 11.96 -35.70 4.04
CA ILE A 9 12.83 -36.05 2.91
C ILE A 9 13.45 -34.80 2.30
N ILE A 10 12.68 -33.75 2.04
CA ILE A 10 13.20 -32.52 1.44
C ILE A 10 14.17 -31.82 2.39
N SER A 11 13.79 -31.67 3.66
CA SER A 11 14.62 -31.03 4.69
C SER A 11 15.94 -31.75 4.95
N SER A 12 16.01 -33.05 4.67
CA SER A 12 17.23 -33.85 4.85
C SER A 12 18.39 -33.50 3.90
N GLY A 13 18.16 -32.66 2.90
CA GLY A 13 19.20 -32.30 1.92
C GLY A 13 19.63 -33.47 1.04
N ALA A 14 18.87 -34.57 1.03
CA ALA A 14 19.15 -35.72 0.19
C ALA A 14 19.09 -35.34 -1.31
N LYS A 15 19.98 -35.92 -2.10
CA LYS A 15 20.05 -35.70 -3.56
C LYS A 15 18.95 -36.48 -4.28
N VAL A 16 17.71 -36.04 -4.09
CA VAL A 16 16.51 -36.64 -4.65
C VAL A 16 16.41 -36.30 -6.14
N ARG A 17 16.45 -37.32 -7.00
CA ARG A 17 16.23 -37.19 -8.45
C ARG A 17 14.76 -37.12 -8.82
N LYS A 18 13.94 -37.89 -8.11
CA LYS A 18 12.50 -37.98 -8.36
C LYS A 18 11.79 -38.31 -7.05
N MET A 19 10.71 -37.60 -6.76
CA MET A 19 9.85 -37.89 -5.62
C MET A 19 8.39 -37.68 -6.00
N SER A 20 7.57 -38.66 -5.65
CA SER A 20 6.12 -38.63 -5.79
C SER A 20 5.51 -39.15 -4.51
N ILE A 21 5.11 -38.24 -3.62
CA ILE A 21 4.37 -38.53 -2.39
C ILE A 21 3.11 -37.66 -2.44
N PRO A 22 1.95 -38.22 -2.83
CA PRO A 22 0.70 -37.48 -2.82
C PRO A 22 0.34 -37.02 -1.41
N SER A 23 -0.06 -35.75 -1.27
CA SER A 23 -0.43 -35.13 0.00
C SER A 23 -1.65 -34.22 -0.18
N GLY A 24 -2.34 -33.89 0.91
CA GLY A 24 -3.59 -33.12 0.86
C GLY A 24 -4.71 -33.94 0.20
N ASP A 25 -5.44 -33.34 -0.74
CA ASP A 25 -6.59 -33.96 -1.40
C ASP A 25 -6.21 -35.09 -2.38
N ASN A 26 -4.92 -35.23 -2.70
CA ASN A 26 -4.42 -36.17 -3.72
C ASN A 26 -4.09 -37.57 -3.17
N VAL A 27 -4.38 -37.87 -1.91
CA VAL A 27 -4.05 -39.17 -1.28
C VAL A 27 -4.89 -40.34 -1.86
N TYR A 28 -5.96 -40.05 -2.61
CA TYR A 28 -6.82 -41.08 -3.23
C TYR A 28 -6.29 -41.68 -4.54
N ILE A 29 -5.14 -41.24 -5.04
CA ILE A 29 -4.58 -41.74 -6.31
C ILE A 29 -4.16 -43.22 -6.15
N PRO A 30 -4.64 -44.14 -7.00
CA PRO A 30 -4.23 -45.54 -6.94
C PRO A 30 -2.73 -45.69 -7.24
N GLY A 31 -2.00 -46.40 -6.38
CA GLY A 31 -0.56 -46.58 -6.56
C GLY A 31 0.14 -46.79 -5.23
N TRP A 32 1.46 -46.61 -5.23
CA TRP A 32 2.27 -46.48 -4.01
C TRP A 32 1.97 -45.16 -3.30
N ASP A 33 1.95 -45.16 -1.96
CA ASP A 33 1.76 -43.94 -1.16
C ASP A 33 2.93 -42.97 -1.30
N GLY A 34 4.13 -43.50 -1.62
CA GLY A 34 5.30 -42.70 -1.95
C GLY A 34 6.30 -43.42 -2.83
N GLN A 35 6.96 -42.69 -3.72
CA GLN A 35 8.02 -43.19 -4.60
C GLN A 35 9.16 -42.19 -4.61
N VAL A 36 10.35 -42.61 -4.23
CA VAL A 36 11.51 -41.73 -4.11
C VAL A 36 12.74 -42.38 -4.75
N SER A 37 13.45 -41.62 -5.57
CA SER A 37 14.75 -41.99 -6.13
C SER A 37 15.77 -40.96 -5.66
N SER A 38 16.79 -41.40 -4.93
CA SER A 38 17.82 -40.55 -4.35
C SER A 38 19.22 -41.11 -4.57
N ASP A 39 20.17 -40.23 -4.87
CA ASP A 39 21.60 -40.57 -5.02
C ASP A 39 22.34 -40.63 -3.68
N SER A 40 21.72 -40.13 -2.61
CA SER A 40 22.22 -40.20 -1.24
C SER A 40 21.23 -40.93 -0.34
N PRO A 41 21.69 -41.46 0.81
CA PRO A 41 20.79 -41.95 1.84
C PRO A 41 19.78 -40.88 2.29
N ILE A 42 18.59 -41.33 2.70
CA ILE A 42 17.54 -40.52 3.31
C ILE A 42 17.31 -41.10 4.70
N PHE A 43 17.87 -40.46 5.73
CA PHE A 43 17.83 -40.96 7.10
C PHE A 43 18.26 -42.45 7.14
N ASN A 44 17.37 -43.38 7.50
CA ASN A 44 17.68 -44.83 7.55
C ASN A 44 17.49 -45.58 6.22
N VAL A 45 17.12 -44.90 5.13
CA VAL A 45 16.92 -45.51 3.80
C VAL A 45 18.18 -45.32 2.96
N SER A 46 18.75 -46.42 2.45
CA SER A 46 19.93 -46.38 1.57
C SER A 46 19.65 -45.72 0.21
N ALA A 47 20.70 -45.20 -0.43
CA ALA A 47 20.59 -44.60 -1.76
C ALA A 47 19.99 -45.57 -2.80
N GLY A 48 19.23 -45.04 -3.75
CA GLY A 48 18.52 -45.77 -4.80
C GLY A 48 17.01 -45.48 -4.81
N ILE A 49 16.23 -46.46 -5.28
CA ILE A 49 14.77 -46.38 -5.34
C ILE A 49 14.19 -46.88 -4.03
N SER A 50 13.28 -46.12 -3.43
CA SER A 50 12.47 -46.53 -2.29
C SER A 50 10.98 -46.35 -2.60
N LEU A 51 10.19 -47.34 -2.19
CA LEU A 51 8.75 -47.42 -2.42
C LEU A 51 8.05 -47.50 -1.06
N TRP A 52 7.16 -46.55 -0.80
CA TRP A 52 6.64 -46.24 0.53
C TRP A 52 5.16 -46.61 0.62
N GLU A 53 4.80 -47.25 1.75
CA GLU A 53 3.43 -47.50 2.21
C GLU A 53 3.26 -46.84 3.58
N ILE A 54 2.21 -46.04 3.75
CA ILE A 54 2.02 -45.16 4.92
C ILE A 54 0.68 -45.52 5.56
N GLY A 55 0.73 -46.21 6.70
CA GLY A 55 -0.44 -46.70 7.42
C GLY A 55 -0.65 -46.03 8.80
N THR A 56 -1.89 -45.65 9.10
CA THR A 56 -2.28 -45.09 10.42
C THR A 56 -3.13 -46.06 11.27
N ASN A 57 -3.30 -47.29 10.80
CA ASN A 57 -4.11 -48.34 11.45
C ASN A 57 -3.63 -48.66 12.88
N SER A 58 -4.56 -49.01 13.75
CA SER A 58 -4.27 -49.48 15.12
C SER A 58 -3.59 -50.85 15.11
N ASP A 59 -4.05 -51.77 14.26
CA ASP A 59 -3.37 -53.05 14.02
C ASP A 59 -2.28 -52.87 12.95
N VAL A 60 -1.10 -52.46 13.43
CA VAL A 60 0.08 -52.19 12.60
C VAL A 60 0.55 -53.44 11.86
N ARG A 61 0.58 -54.61 12.53
CA ARG A 61 1.14 -55.84 11.97
C ARG A 61 0.30 -56.36 10.81
N THR A 62 -1.03 -56.39 10.98
CA THR A 62 -1.93 -56.84 9.92
C THR A 62 -1.85 -55.90 8.71
N LYS A 63 -1.81 -54.59 8.94
CA LYS A 63 -1.64 -53.59 7.86
C LYS A 63 -0.30 -53.76 7.12
N ALA A 64 0.82 -53.83 7.84
CA ALA A 64 2.14 -54.02 7.26
C ALA A 64 2.24 -55.31 6.43
N ASN A 65 1.68 -56.42 6.93
CA ASN A 65 1.62 -57.68 6.19
C ASN A 65 0.80 -57.56 4.91
N ASN A 66 -0.38 -56.93 4.99
CA ASN A 66 -1.26 -56.77 3.83
C ASN A 66 -0.59 -55.93 2.74
N ASP A 67 0.02 -54.79 3.11
CA ASP A 67 0.69 -53.91 2.17
C ASP A 67 1.94 -54.58 1.58
N TYR A 68 2.77 -55.21 2.41
CA TYR A 68 3.94 -55.97 1.94
C TYR A 68 3.54 -57.09 0.98
N ASN A 69 2.55 -57.91 1.32
CA ASN A 69 2.10 -59.02 0.48
C ASN A 69 1.50 -58.51 -0.84
N LYS A 70 0.65 -57.48 -0.78
CA LYS A 70 0.07 -56.82 -1.96
C LYS A 70 1.17 -56.38 -2.92
N ARG A 71 2.20 -55.69 -2.43
CA ARG A 71 3.29 -55.15 -3.26
C ARG A 71 4.34 -56.17 -3.68
N THR A 72 4.45 -57.23 -2.91
CA THR A 72 5.28 -58.39 -3.25
C THR A 72 4.63 -59.19 -4.38
N ASN A 73 3.30 -59.24 -4.44
CA ASN A 73 2.57 -59.88 -5.53
C ASN A 73 2.47 -59.00 -6.78
N ASP A 74 2.32 -57.68 -6.60
CA ASP A 74 2.30 -56.69 -7.69
C ASP A 74 3.06 -55.41 -7.28
N SER A 75 4.28 -55.26 -7.81
CA SER A 75 5.14 -54.10 -7.55
C SER A 75 4.80 -52.88 -8.41
N LEU A 76 3.75 -52.96 -9.25
CA LEU A 76 3.36 -51.92 -10.20
C LEU A 76 4.50 -51.51 -11.15
N GLY A 77 5.21 -52.50 -11.70
CA GLY A 77 6.25 -52.29 -12.71
C GLY A 77 7.66 -51.99 -12.18
N TYR A 78 7.86 -52.00 -10.85
CA TYR A 78 9.19 -51.83 -10.26
C TYR A 78 9.94 -53.15 -10.05
N ASP A 79 11.25 -53.16 -10.32
CA ASP A 79 12.15 -54.28 -9.99
C ASP A 79 12.45 -54.27 -8.48
N ARG A 80 11.79 -55.19 -7.75
CA ARG A 80 11.89 -55.30 -6.29
C ARG A 80 13.32 -55.57 -5.81
N THR A 81 14.15 -56.25 -6.60
CA THR A 81 15.55 -56.55 -6.23
C THR A 81 16.45 -55.31 -6.23
N LYS A 82 15.95 -54.20 -6.80
CA LYS A 82 16.66 -52.91 -6.86
C LYS A 82 15.98 -51.81 -6.03
N ALA A 83 14.82 -52.10 -5.43
CA ALA A 83 14.03 -51.13 -4.67
C ALA A 83 13.95 -51.50 -3.19
N THR A 84 14.02 -50.50 -2.32
CA THR A 84 13.79 -50.64 -0.88
C THR A 84 12.30 -50.49 -0.57
N PHE A 85 11.69 -51.46 0.08
CA PHE A 85 10.33 -51.34 0.59
C PHE A 85 10.35 -50.59 1.93
N VAL A 86 9.56 -49.52 2.05
CA VAL A 86 9.49 -48.70 3.25
C VAL A 86 8.06 -48.69 3.78
N PHE A 87 7.88 -49.10 5.04
CA PHE A 87 6.59 -49.02 5.71
C PHE A 87 6.63 -47.98 6.83
N VAL A 88 5.65 -47.08 6.86
CA VAL A 88 5.58 -45.99 7.84
C VAL A 88 4.32 -46.13 8.68
N THR A 89 4.47 -45.97 10.00
CA THR A 89 3.36 -45.90 10.93
C THR A 89 3.62 -44.89 12.05
N PRO A 90 2.65 -44.03 12.43
CA PRO A 90 2.78 -43.13 13.58
C PRO A 90 2.54 -43.84 14.92
N ARG A 91 2.50 -45.16 14.95
CA ARG A 91 2.26 -45.97 16.15
C ARG A 91 3.57 -46.57 16.65
N ILE A 92 3.68 -46.77 17.96
CA ILE A 92 4.75 -47.58 18.53
C ILE A 92 4.50 -49.04 18.12
N TRP A 93 5.54 -49.71 17.63
CA TRP A 93 5.47 -51.10 17.23
C TRP A 93 6.71 -51.87 17.66
N GLU A 94 6.68 -52.43 18.88
CA GLU A 94 7.82 -53.13 19.50
C GLU A 94 8.37 -54.30 18.65
N GLN A 95 7.49 -54.97 17.91
CA GLN A 95 7.86 -56.12 17.08
C GLN A 95 8.34 -55.75 15.66
N ALA A 96 8.46 -54.45 15.34
CA ALA A 96 8.90 -53.98 14.03
C ALA A 96 10.27 -54.57 13.63
N GLY A 97 11.24 -54.59 14.54
CA GLY A 97 12.57 -55.13 14.28
C GLY A 97 12.57 -56.63 13.95
N ASN A 98 11.74 -57.42 14.66
CA ASN A 98 11.57 -58.84 14.38
C ASN A 98 10.89 -59.06 13.02
N TRP A 99 9.88 -58.26 12.71
CA TRP A 99 9.18 -58.30 11.42
C TRP A 99 10.10 -57.94 10.26
N VAL A 100 10.94 -56.90 10.39
CA VAL A 100 11.92 -56.52 9.37
C VAL A 100 12.92 -57.65 9.13
N LYS A 101 13.44 -58.29 10.19
CA LYS A 101 14.35 -59.44 10.06
C LYS A 101 13.68 -60.61 9.35
N GLU A 102 12.44 -60.94 9.72
CA GLU A 102 11.64 -61.97 9.08
C GLU A 102 11.50 -61.69 7.57
N LYS A 103 11.05 -60.48 7.19
CA LYS A 103 10.82 -60.15 5.78
C LYS A 103 12.09 -60.00 4.96
N LYS A 104 13.20 -59.53 5.55
CA LYS A 104 14.50 -59.50 4.88
C LYS A 104 15.00 -60.91 4.53
N SER A 105 14.74 -61.90 5.38
CA SER A 105 15.14 -63.29 5.13
C SER A 105 14.46 -63.92 3.90
N GLU A 106 13.31 -63.37 3.46
CA GLU A 106 12.63 -63.82 2.25
C GLU A 106 13.35 -63.40 0.96
N ASN A 107 14.33 -62.47 1.02
CA ASN A 107 15.13 -61.98 -0.12
C ASN A 107 14.31 -61.51 -1.34
N LYS A 108 13.09 -60.97 -1.12
CA LYS A 108 12.19 -60.52 -2.20
C LYS A 108 12.39 -59.06 -2.63
N TRP A 109 13.03 -58.26 -1.79
CA TRP A 109 13.28 -56.83 -1.97
C TRP A 109 14.76 -56.54 -1.75
N LYS A 110 15.29 -55.44 -2.34
CA LYS A 110 16.67 -54.99 -2.10
C LYS A 110 16.94 -54.81 -0.60
N ASP A 111 16.01 -54.13 0.06
CA ASP A 111 16.04 -53.85 1.49
C ASP A 111 14.62 -53.57 1.99
N ILE A 112 14.44 -53.62 3.31
CA ILE A 112 13.17 -53.37 4.00
C ILE A 112 13.44 -52.45 5.18
N VAL A 113 12.74 -51.32 5.23
CA VAL A 113 12.84 -50.32 6.31
C VAL A 113 11.46 -50.05 6.88
N VAL A 114 11.38 -49.91 8.21
CA VAL A 114 10.15 -49.53 8.91
C VAL A 114 10.42 -48.26 9.70
N PHE A 115 9.53 -47.29 9.59
CA PHE A 115 9.48 -46.10 10.43
C PHE A 115 8.29 -46.19 11.36
N THR A 116 8.52 -46.38 12.65
CA THR A 116 7.49 -46.33 13.69
C THR A 116 7.42 -44.93 14.30
N ALA A 117 6.57 -44.73 15.33
CA ALA A 117 6.56 -43.49 16.09
C ALA A 117 7.94 -43.08 16.61
N ILE A 118 8.79 -44.05 16.99
CA ILE A 118 10.13 -43.81 17.56
C ILE A 118 11.06 -43.24 16.49
N GLU A 119 11.22 -43.93 15.36
CA GLU A 119 12.11 -43.45 14.30
C GLU A 119 11.58 -42.15 13.65
N LEU A 120 10.26 -41.94 13.65
CA LEU A 120 9.68 -40.66 13.20
C LEU A 120 10.03 -39.53 14.17
N GLU A 121 9.96 -39.75 15.48
CA GLU A 121 10.35 -38.76 16.49
C GLU A 121 11.83 -38.40 16.35
N ASP A 122 12.72 -39.40 16.23
CA ASP A 122 14.15 -39.19 16.00
C ASP A 122 14.41 -38.40 14.71
N TRP A 123 13.69 -38.72 13.64
CA TRP A 123 13.83 -38.02 12.37
C TRP A 123 13.34 -36.57 12.50
N ILE A 124 12.20 -36.33 13.16
CA ILE A 124 11.66 -34.99 13.38
C ILE A 124 12.61 -34.14 14.23
N ALA A 125 13.23 -34.72 15.27
CA ALA A 125 14.14 -34.02 16.17
C ALA A 125 15.37 -33.41 15.45
N GLN A 126 15.78 -33.99 14.32
CA GLN A 126 16.88 -33.47 13.49
C GLN A 126 16.49 -32.26 12.64
N TYR A 127 15.19 -32.04 12.39
CA TYR A 127 14.71 -31.01 11.46
C TYR A 127 13.71 -30.08 12.16
N PRO A 128 14.19 -29.03 12.85
CA PRO A 128 13.36 -28.19 13.72
C PRO A 128 12.25 -27.47 12.96
N VAL A 129 12.49 -27.11 11.70
CA VAL A 129 11.47 -26.52 10.80
C VAL A 129 10.30 -27.47 10.60
N VAL A 130 10.56 -28.76 10.41
CA VAL A 130 9.52 -29.78 10.25
C VAL A 130 8.81 -30.04 11.57
N ALA A 131 9.55 -30.04 12.68
CA ALA A 131 8.97 -30.17 14.03
C ALA A 131 7.97 -29.05 14.33
N ILE A 132 8.34 -27.79 14.08
CA ILE A 132 7.46 -26.63 14.28
C ILE A 132 6.26 -26.70 13.34
N TRP A 133 6.48 -26.99 12.05
CA TRP A 133 5.36 -27.17 11.12
C TRP A 133 4.39 -28.26 11.57
N LEU A 134 4.89 -29.39 12.05
CA LEU A 134 4.04 -30.48 12.54
C LEU A 134 3.26 -30.03 13.77
N ALA A 135 3.92 -29.37 14.72
CA ALA A 135 3.30 -28.83 15.93
C ALA A 135 2.17 -27.84 15.59
N ASP A 136 2.35 -26.99 14.58
CA ASP A 136 1.31 -26.09 14.06
C ASP A 136 0.10 -26.89 13.56
N LYS A 137 0.33 -27.90 12.71
CA LYS A 137 -0.74 -28.71 12.11
C LYS A 137 -1.52 -29.54 13.12
N ILE A 138 -0.90 -29.97 14.21
CA ILE A 138 -1.58 -30.73 15.27
C ILE A 138 -2.10 -29.85 16.41
N GLY A 139 -1.93 -28.52 16.32
CA GLY A 139 -2.45 -27.55 17.29
C GLY A 139 -1.71 -27.56 18.64
N THR A 140 -0.44 -27.95 18.67
CA THR A 140 0.36 -28.05 19.90
C THR A 140 1.40 -26.94 20.05
N ILE A 141 1.57 -26.05 19.07
CA ILE A 141 2.40 -24.85 19.25
C ILE A 141 1.84 -24.04 20.42
N LYS A 142 2.65 -23.88 21.47
CA LYS A 142 2.34 -23.07 22.65
C LYS A 142 3.34 -21.94 22.75
N ASN A 143 2.90 -20.70 22.58
CA ASN A 143 3.64 -19.47 22.87
C ASN A 143 5.16 -19.56 22.59
N THR A 144 5.55 -20.05 21.42
CA THR A 144 6.95 -20.10 21.02
C THR A 144 7.32 -18.80 20.31
N SER A 145 8.51 -18.32 20.59
CA SER A 145 9.24 -17.30 19.82
C SER A 145 9.69 -17.81 18.43
N LEU A 146 9.59 -19.13 18.21
CA LEU A 146 9.85 -19.80 16.93
C LEU A 146 8.62 -19.79 16.01
N ASP A 147 8.85 -19.54 14.72
CA ASP A 147 7.85 -19.55 13.66
C ASP A 147 8.49 -20.06 12.33
N TYR A 148 7.70 -20.16 11.26
CA TYR A 148 8.18 -20.40 9.90
C TYR A 148 7.45 -19.47 8.91
N PRO A 149 8.00 -19.15 7.73
CA PRO A 149 7.50 -18.07 6.87
C PRO A 149 5.99 -18.09 6.62
N GLN A 150 5.40 -19.23 6.28
CA GLN A 150 3.95 -19.32 6.03
C GLN A 150 3.11 -19.11 7.29
N LEU A 151 3.52 -19.65 8.44
CA LEU A 151 2.75 -19.49 9.68
C LEU A 151 2.83 -18.05 10.17
N PHE A 152 4.00 -17.41 10.11
CA PHE A 152 4.15 -15.99 10.34
C PHE A 152 3.24 -15.18 9.42
N TRP A 153 3.31 -15.44 8.11
CA TRP A 153 2.55 -14.68 7.11
C TRP A 153 1.04 -14.82 7.30
N ASN A 154 0.56 -16.04 7.56
CA ASN A 154 -0.86 -16.29 7.80
C ASN A 154 -1.40 -15.51 9.00
N LYS A 155 -0.58 -15.32 10.05
CA LYS A 155 -0.95 -14.48 11.20
C LYS A 155 -0.87 -12.99 10.86
N TRP A 156 0.21 -12.58 10.20
CA TRP A 156 0.51 -11.17 9.89
C TRP A 156 -0.48 -10.56 8.89
N ALA A 157 -0.85 -11.31 7.85
CA ALA A 157 -1.63 -10.80 6.72
C ALA A 157 -3.15 -10.88 6.89
N LYS A 158 -3.65 -11.65 7.88
CA LYS A 158 -5.07 -12.00 8.00
C LYS A 158 -5.84 -10.97 8.84
N GLY A 159 -6.78 -10.26 8.22
CA GLY A 159 -7.84 -9.52 8.91
C GLY A 159 -9.20 -10.19 8.78
N GLU A 160 -10.24 -9.52 9.29
CA GLU A 160 -11.63 -9.98 9.20
C GLU A 160 -12.13 -10.03 7.75
N LYS A 161 -11.91 -8.94 7.00
CA LYS A 161 -12.41 -8.78 5.62
C LYS A 161 -11.39 -9.15 4.55
N TYR A 162 -10.12 -8.85 4.75
CA TYR A 162 -9.08 -8.96 3.73
C TYR A 162 -7.91 -9.82 4.21
N VAL A 163 -7.17 -10.38 3.24
CA VAL A 163 -5.92 -11.13 3.48
C VAL A 163 -4.85 -10.59 2.54
N LEU A 164 -3.76 -10.05 3.05
CA LEU A 164 -2.71 -9.48 2.20
C LEU A 164 -1.88 -10.57 1.52
N PRO A 165 -1.62 -10.47 0.20
CA PRO A 165 -0.76 -11.41 -0.49
C PRO A 165 0.73 -11.09 -0.22
N PRO A 166 1.62 -12.09 -0.14
CA PRO A 166 3.07 -11.88 -0.01
C PRO A 166 3.65 -10.92 -1.06
N SER A 167 3.15 -11.00 -2.30
CA SER A 167 3.55 -10.15 -3.43
C SER A 167 3.39 -8.65 -3.18
N LEU A 168 2.54 -8.24 -2.23
CA LEU A 168 2.35 -6.83 -1.85
C LEU A 168 3.65 -6.13 -1.47
N LEU A 169 4.57 -6.82 -0.77
CA LEU A 169 5.82 -6.22 -0.31
C LEU A 169 6.96 -6.27 -1.34
N LEU A 170 6.75 -6.86 -2.51
CA LEU A 170 7.84 -7.17 -3.44
C LEU A 170 8.07 -6.10 -4.52
N GLY A 171 7.03 -5.34 -4.90
CA GLY A 171 7.10 -4.45 -6.06
C GLY A 171 8.16 -3.34 -5.97
N GLY A 172 9.05 -3.26 -6.96
CA GLY A 172 10.11 -2.24 -7.05
C GLY A 172 11.27 -2.47 -6.09
N ARG A 173 11.43 -3.69 -5.58
CA ARG A 173 12.49 -4.09 -4.63
C ARG A 173 13.33 -5.24 -5.17
N GLU A 174 13.54 -5.29 -6.48
CA GLU A 174 14.16 -6.41 -7.19
C GLU A 174 15.59 -6.72 -6.70
N ASP A 175 16.39 -5.69 -6.41
CA ASP A 175 17.75 -5.87 -5.89
C ASP A 175 17.75 -6.52 -4.50
N ALA A 176 16.87 -6.06 -3.61
CA ALA A 176 16.70 -6.65 -2.29
C ALA A 176 16.18 -8.10 -2.40
N ILE A 177 15.21 -8.35 -3.27
CA ILE A 177 14.68 -9.72 -3.54
C ILE A 177 15.82 -10.65 -3.98
N ASN A 178 16.65 -10.22 -4.92
CA ASN A 178 17.77 -11.00 -5.42
C ASN A 178 18.81 -11.25 -4.33
N ALA A 179 19.13 -10.24 -3.51
CA ALA A 179 20.04 -10.38 -2.39
C ALA A 179 19.55 -11.44 -1.38
N ILE A 180 18.26 -11.43 -1.03
CA ILE A 180 17.65 -12.46 -0.17
C ILE A 180 17.66 -13.84 -0.83
N LYS A 181 17.27 -13.95 -2.10
CA LYS A 181 17.31 -15.23 -2.85
C LYS A 181 18.68 -15.88 -2.82
N VAL A 182 19.75 -15.10 -2.94
CA VAL A 182 21.13 -15.60 -2.78
C VAL A 182 21.40 -16.03 -1.34
N SER A 183 20.97 -15.26 -0.34
CA SER A 183 21.11 -15.60 1.09
C SER A 183 20.41 -16.89 1.48
N LEU A 184 19.27 -17.21 0.87
CA LEU A 184 18.56 -18.46 1.17
C LEU A 184 19.35 -19.71 0.75
N ARG A 185 20.47 -19.57 0.03
CA ARG A 185 21.24 -20.69 -0.55
C ARG A 185 22.71 -20.72 -0.11
N VAL A 186 23.23 -19.61 0.41
CA VAL A 186 24.65 -19.45 0.73
C VAL A 186 24.80 -19.00 2.18
N PRO A 187 25.52 -19.75 3.03
CA PRO A 187 25.80 -19.36 4.41
C PRO A 187 26.39 -17.96 4.49
N LYS A 188 25.68 -17.05 5.16
CA LYS A 188 26.14 -15.68 5.47
C LYS A 188 25.27 -15.03 6.53
N VAL A 189 25.75 -13.91 7.08
CA VAL A 189 24.95 -13.01 7.92
C VAL A 189 24.61 -11.76 7.12
N ILE A 190 23.34 -11.39 7.05
CA ILE A 190 22.89 -10.16 6.39
C ILE A 190 21.83 -9.43 7.21
N TYR A 191 21.74 -8.12 7.00
CA TYR A 191 20.78 -7.23 7.65
C TYR A 191 19.86 -6.62 6.60
N VAL A 192 18.55 -6.67 6.86
CA VAL A 192 17.51 -6.13 5.98
C VAL A 192 16.79 -5.04 6.75
N GLN A 193 16.85 -3.82 6.23
CA GLN A 193 16.34 -2.64 6.91
C GLN A 193 15.18 -2.04 6.14
N SER A 194 14.09 -1.78 6.86
CA SER A 194 12.98 -0.94 6.41
C SER A 194 12.66 0.06 7.52
N VAL A 195 11.53 0.76 7.42
CA VAL A 195 11.13 1.73 8.46
C VAL A 195 10.81 1.04 9.80
N SER A 196 10.50 -0.26 9.78
CA SER A 196 10.28 -1.05 10.99
C SER A 196 10.85 -2.45 10.88
N ARG A 197 11.21 -3.05 12.02
CA ARG A 197 11.61 -4.45 12.09
C ARG A 197 10.55 -5.38 11.51
N GLU A 198 9.29 -5.09 11.81
CA GLU A 198 8.17 -5.92 11.37
C GLU A 198 7.98 -5.93 9.85
N GLU A 199 8.11 -4.78 9.18
CA GLU A 199 8.08 -4.73 7.72
C GLU A 199 9.30 -5.48 7.13
N SER A 200 10.48 -5.33 7.72
CA SER A 200 11.69 -6.04 7.29
C SER A 200 11.50 -7.56 7.36
N LEU A 201 10.97 -8.07 8.48
CA LEU A 201 10.68 -9.49 8.66
C LEU A 201 9.62 -9.97 7.65
N ALA A 202 8.54 -9.21 7.47
CA ALA A 202 7.47 -9.54 6.54
C ALA A 202 7.97 -9.61 5.10
N PHE A 203 8.84 -8.69 4.68
CA PHE A 203 9.47 -8.72 3.36
C PHE A 203 10.33 -9.97 3.16
N ILE A 204 11.19 -10.31 4.13
CA ILE A 204 12.02 -11.53 4.04
C ILE A 204 11.13 -12.77 3.91
N CYS A 205 10.07 -12.86 4.72
CA CYS A 205 9.11 -13.95 4.66
C CYS A 205 8.39 -14.02 3.31
N ALA A 206 8.01 -12.88 2.73
CA ALA A 206 7.38 -12.82 1.42
C ALA A 206 8.28 -13.38 0.32
N VAL A 207 9.58 -13.03 0.33
CA VAL A 207 10.57 -13.59 -0.60
C VAL A 207 10.74 -15.10 -0.38
N ALA A 208 10.85 -15.54 0.88
CA ALA A 208 10.98 -16.95 1.21
C ALA A 208 9.78 -17.79 0.72
N ILE A 209 8.55 -17.28 0.91
CA ILE A 209 7.32 -17.93 0.43
C ILE A 209 7.31 -18.01 -1.09
N GLU A 210 7.71 -16.94 -1.80
CA GLU A 210 7.80 -16.93 -3.27
C GLU A 210 8.79 -17.99 -3.79
N CYS A 211 9.94 -18.15 -3.12
CA CYS A 211 10.96 -19.15 -3.50
C CYS A 211 10.49 -20.58 -3.23
N GLN A 212 9.85 -20.82 -2.08
CA GLN A 212 9.31 -22.13 -1.73
C GLN A 212 8.16 -22.55 -2.67
N ALA A 213 7.33 -21.61 -3.13
CA ALA A 213 6.27 -21.88 -4.09
C ALA A 213 6.81 -22.33 -5.46
N LYS A 214 8.02 -21.89 -5.85
CA LYS A 214 8.70 -22.28 -7.09
C LYS A 214 9.49 -23.61 -6.96
N ALA A 215 9.33 -24.32 -5.84
CA ALA A 215 10.00 -25.58 -5.53
C ALA A 215 11.53 -25.52 -5.70
N GLU A 216 12.15 -24.41 -5.32
CA GLU A 216 13.60 -24.32 -5.23
C GLU A 216 14.07 -25.12 -4.00
N ASP A 217 14.57 -26.36 -4.23
CA ASP A 217 14.86 -27.38 -3.21
C ASP A 217 15.73 -26.87 -2.02
N SER A 218 16.54 -25.83 -2.21
CA SER A 218 17.41 -25.24 -1.19
C SER A 218 16.68 -24.40 -0.12
N CYS A 219 15.42 -24.01 -0.32
CA CYS A 219 14.74 -23.00 0.50
C CYS A 219 13.86 -23.58 1.62
N GLN A 220 14.00 -24.85 1.99
CA GLN A 220 13.04 -25.54 2.86
C GLN A 220 13.36 -25.50 4.37
N ASN A 221 14.62 -25.23 4.75
CA ASN A 221 15.06 -25.20 6.14
C ASN A 221 15.08 -23.78 6.71
N ILE A 222 13.99 -23.03 6.50
CA ILE A 222 13.84 -21.65 6.97
C ILE A 222 13.05 -21.63 8.27
N ILE A 223 13.65 -21.08 9.32
CA ILE A 223 13.05 -20.88 10.63
C ILE A 223 13.09 -19.40 11.01
N ILE A 224 12.05 -18.93 11.70
CA ILE A 224 12.03 -17.59 12.29
C ILE A 224 12.26 -17.76 13.79
N ALA A 225 13.27 -17.10 14.32
CA ALA A 225 13.60 -17.09 15.74
C ALA A 225 13.57 -15.65 16.24
N LYS A 226 12.55 -15.27 17.01
CA LYS A 226 12.33 -13.87 17.39
C LYS A 226 13.23 -13.39 18.53
N GLU A 227 13.70 -14.30 19.38
CA GLU A 227 14.56 -13.97 20.52
C GLU A 227 16.00 -14.47 20.29
N GLU A 228 16.96 -13.76 20.86
CA GLU A 228 18.40 -14.08 20.78
C GLU A 228 18.70 -15.49 21.30
N ARG A 229 18.05 -15.89 22.41
CA ARG A 229 18.21 -17.21 23.02
C ARG A 229 17.92 -18.36 22.05
N ASP A 230 16.89 -18.21 21.21
CA ASP A 230 16.48 -19.28 20.30
C ASP A 230 17.38 -19.32 19.08
N VAL A 231 17.88 -18.17 18.62
CA VAL A 231 18.92 -18.11 17.58
C VAL A 231 20.14 -18.88 18.07
N GLN A 232 20.59 -18.63 19.29
CA GLN A 232 21.73 -19.32 19.87
C GLN A 232 21.48 -20.83 19.99
N GLU A 233 20.33 -21.24 20.53
CA GLU A 233 19.96 -22.66 20.64
C GLU A 233 19.94 -23.37 19.29
N LEU A 234 19.41 -22.71 18.24
CA LEU A 234 19.39 -23.25 16.89
C LEU A 234 20.78 -23.38 16.28
N VAL A 235 21.63 -22.36 16.44
CA VAL A 235 23.01 -22.37 15.94
C VAL A 235 23.87 -23.40 16.66
N ASP A 236 23.61 -23.64 17.96
CA ASP A 236 24.43 -24.57 18.74
C ASP A 236 24.10 -26.03 18.44
N ASN A 237 22.84 -26.36 18.16
CA ASN A 237 22.35 -27.74 18.06
C ASN A 237 22.08 -28.25 16.64
N TYR A 238 22.04 -27.37 15.64
CA TYR A 238 21.71 -27.75 14.26
C TYR A 238 22.77 -27.27 13.27
N GLU A 239 22.60 -27.64 12.00
CA GLU A 239 23.46 -27.21 10.88
C GLU A 239 22.59 -26.83 9.69
N ASN A 240 23.14 -26.03 8.76
CA ASN A 240 22.53 -25.72 7.47
C ASN A 240 21.10 -25.13 7.54
N LEU A 241 20.80 -24.39 8.61
CA LEU A 241 19.53 -23.66 8.75
C LEU A 241 19.63 -22.25 8.18
N VAL A 242 18.52 -21.75 7.64
CA VAL A 242 18.31 -20.32 7.40
C VAL A 242 17.48 -19.77 8.55
N ILE A 243 18.07 -18.92 9.38
CA ILE A 243 17.43 -18.33 10.56
C ILE A 243 17.12 -16.87 10.26
N ILE A 244 15.84 -16.51 10.31
CA ILE A 244 15.37 -15.13 10.20
C ILE A 244 15.07 -14.61 11.62
N THR A 245 15.59 -13.46 12.00
CA THR A 245 15.52 -12.99 13.40
C THR A 245 15.43 -11.48 13.55
N TYR A 246 14.94 -11.01 14.70
CA TYR A 246 15.11 -9.63 15.17
C TYR A 246 16.38 -9.44 16.01
N ALA A 247 17.01 -10.54 16.46
CA ALA A 247 18.18 -10.51 17.32
C ALA A 247 19.40 -10.07 16.51
N VAL A 248 19.82 -8.82 16.73
CA VAL A 248 21.06 -8.29 16.19
C VAL A 248 22.21 -8.73 17.08
N GLY A 249 23.20 -9.40 16.49
CA GLY A 249 24.35 -9.92 17.21
C GLY A 249 25.50 -10.28 16.26
N SER A 250 26.61 -10.71 16.85
CA SER A 250 27.79 -11.16 16.10
C SER A 250 27.64 -12.61 15.66
N TRP A 251 26.82 -12.84 14.64
CA TRP A 251 26.43 -14.20 14.23
C TRP A 251 27.36 -14.88 13.21
N ASN A 252 28.51 -14.27 12.86
CA ASN A 252 29.38 -14.80 11.79
C ASN A 252 29.84 -16.24 12.02
N TYR A 253 30.03 -16.65 13.28
CA TYR A 253 30.41 -18.02 13.63
C TYR A 253 29.34 -19.06 13.24
N ALA A 254 28.07 -18.66 13.09
CA ALA A 254 27.01 -19.56 12.66
C ALA A 254 27.24 -20.08 11.22
N THR A 255 27.97 -19.32 10.39
CA THR A 255 28.27 -19.70 9.01
C THR A 255 29.21 -20.91 8.92
N ASP A 256 30.02 -21.17 9.96
CA ASP A 256 30.91 -22.33 10.03
C ASP A 256 30.14 -23.66 10.08
N LYS A 257 28.91 -23.63 10.61
CA LYS A 257 27.94 -24.75 10.60
C LYS A 257 26.98 -24.71 9.40
N GLY A 258 27.29 -23.89 8.40
CA GLY A 258 26.47 -23.72 7.21
C GLY A 258 25.18 -22.91 7.42
N HIS A 259 25.02 -22.22 8.55
CA HIS A 259 23.84 -21.38 8.76
C HIS A 259 23.87 -20.10 7.92
N THR A 260 22.68 -19.64 7.55
CA THR A 260 22.45 -18.27 7.09
C THR A 260 21.62 -17.54 8.14
N ILE A 261 22.07 -16.36 8.56
CA ILE A 261 21.33 -15.51 9.49
C ILE A 261 20.85 -14.26 8.75
N ILE A 262 19.54 -14.02 8.74
CA ILE A 262 18.93 -12.85 8.12
C ILE A 262 18.26 -12.03 9.22
N CYS A 263 18.90 -10.92 9.60
CA CYS A 263 18.42 -10.02 10.64
C CYS A 263 17.46 -8.98 10.05
N ALA A 264 16.22 -8.96 10.55
CA ALA A 264 15.22 -7.94 10.26
C ALA A 264 15.42 -6.75 11.21
N VAL A 265 15.89 -5.63 10.68
CA VAL A 265 16.24 -4.43 11.45
C VAL A 265 15.44 -3.20 10.99
N SER A 266 15.51 -2.14 11.79
CA SER A 266 15.01 -0.81 11.50
C SER A 266 16.16 0.21 11.62
N PRO A 267 15.93 1.51 11.40
CA PRO A 267 16.96 2.52 11.65
C PRO A 267 17.38 2.62 13.12
N GLU A 268 16.58 2.07 14.05
CA GLU A 268 16.81 2.17 15.49
C GLU A 268 18.08 1.43 15.91
N GLU A 269 18.37 0.31 15.26
CA GLU A 269 19.55 -0.51 15.55
C GLU A 269 20.87 0.08 15.01
N GLN A 270 20.82 1.13 14.18
CA GLN A 270 22.00 1.83 13.62
C GLN A 270 23.05 0.90 12.99
N ILE A 271 22.60 -0.09 12.23
CA ILE A 271 23.47 -1.07 11.59
C ILE A 271 24.08 -0.50 10.29
N ASN A 272 25.39 -0.70 10.13
CA ASN A 272 26.09 -0.40 8.89
C ASN A 272 25.94 -1.57 7.89
N ASP A 273 26.05 -1.30 6.60
CA ASP A 273 25.99 -2.32 5.53
C ASP A 273 24.69 -3.13 5.49
N VAL A 274 23.57 -2.43 5.35
CA VAL A 274 22.22 -3.02 5.28
C VAL A 274 21.71 -3.14 3.85
N ILE A 275 20.80 -4.10 3.63
CA ILE A 275 19.92 -4.09 2.46
C ILE A 275 18.74 -3.18 2.80
N GLU A 276 18.81 -1.91 2.39
CA GLU A 276 17.75 -0.93 2.62
C GLU A 276 16.57 -1.13 1.66
N LEU A 277 15.38 -1.32 2.21
CA LEU A 277 14.15 -1.51 1.46
C LEU A 277 13.59 -0.18 0.98
N GLN A 278 13.50 -0.04 -0.34
CA GLN A 278 12.87 1.11 -0.98
C GLN A 278 11.35 1.13 -0.74
N THR A 279 10.72 2.30 -0.94
CA THR A 279 9.25 2.39 -0.89
C THR A 279 8.65 1.53 -2.01
N ILE A 280 7.64 0.72 -1.69
CA ILE A 280 6.97 -0.19 -2.64
C ILE A 280 6.49 0.59 -3.86
N GLU A 281 6.74 0.08 -5.07
CA GLU A 281 6.31 0.73 -6.31
C GLU A 281 4.79 0.93 -6.33
N ARG A 282 4.33 2.12 -6.74
CA ARG A 282 2.91 2.50 -6.65
C ARG A 282 2.02 1.59 -7.49
N ARG A 283 2.45 1.28 -8.72
CA ARG A 283 1.68 0.44 -9.64
C ARG A 283 1.52 -0.97 -9.08
N SER A 284 2.63 -1.58 -8.65
CA SER A 284 2.59 -2.87 -7.95
C SER A 284 1.68 -2.83 -6.73
N PHE A 285 1.83 -1.85 -5.83
CA PHE A 285 1.01 -1.72 -4.62
C PHE A 285 -0.50 -1.69 -4.95
N VAL A 286 -0.91 -0.86 -5.92
CA VAL A 286 -2.31 -0.76 -6.35
C VAL A 286 -2.81 -2.07 -6.96
N ASN A 287 -2.01 -2.70 -7.81
CA ASN A 287 -2.38 -3.98 -8.43
C ASN A 287 -2.59 -5.10 -7.39
N GLU A 288 -1.72 -5.18 -6.38
CA GLU A 288 -1.82 -6.17 -5.31
C GLU A 288 -3.05 -5.94 -4.42
N LEU A 289 -3.47 -4.69 -4.20
CA LEU A 289 -4.74 -4.42 -3.54
C LEU A 289 -5.95 -4.84 -4.39
N LYS A 290 -5.86 -4.75 -5.71
CA LYS A 290 -6.94 -5.19 -6.61
C LYS A 290 -7.14 -6.71 -6.56
N THR A 291 -6.07 -7.50 -6.38
CA THR A 291 -6.19 -8.97 -6.31
C THR A 291 -7.00 -9.44 -5.10
N ILE A 292 -7.09 -8.61 -4.05
CA ILE A 292 -7.89 -8.88 -2.84
C ILE A 292 -9.27 -8.20 -2.86
N GLY A 293 -9.72 -7.73 -4.03
CA GLY A 293 -11.06 -7.18 -4.24
C GLY A 293 -11.22 -5.70 -3.87
N ILE A 294 -10.13 -4.95 -3.71
CA ILE A 294 -10.19 -3.49 -3.52
C ILE A 294 -10.23 -2.81 -4.89
N GLU A 295 -11.24 -1.99 -5.14
CA GLU A 295 -11.38 -1.24 -6.39
C GLU A 295 -10.20 -0.29 -6.64
N GLU A 296 -9.87 -0.06 -7.91
CA GLU A 296 -8.66 0.67 -8.32
C GLU A 296 -8.57 2.10 -7.74
N ASP A 297 -9.69 2.83 -7.71
CA ASP A 297 -9.73 4.17 -7.12
C ASP A 297 -9.48 4.12 -5.61
N VAL A 298 -10.04 3.12 -4.93
CA VAL A 298 -9.84 2.92 -3.48
C VAL A 298 -8.38 2.53 -3.21
N ALA A 299 -7.81 1.64 -4.01
CA ALA A 299 -6.43 1.21 -3.90
C ALA A 299 -5.44 2.38 -4.14
N ASN A 300 -5.71 3.24 -5.13
CA ASN A 300 -4.95 4.46 -5.35
C ASN A 300 -5.00 5.41 -4.16
N ARG A 301 -6.16 5.54 -3.51
CA ARG A 301 -6.30 6.33 -2.28
C ARG A 301 -5.52 5.73 -1.13
N TYR A 302 -5.59 4.41 -0.93
CA TYR A 302 -4.81 3.74 0.09
C TYR A 302 -3.31 3.94 -0.13
N ALA A 303 -2.82 3.89 -1.38
CA ALA A 303 -1.42 4.20 -1.68
C ALA A 303 -1.01 5.61 -1.24
N ILE A 304 -1.90 6.60 -1.35
CA ILE A 304 -1.66 7.97 -0.88
C ILE A 304 -1.74 8.05 0.64
N SER A 305 -2.83 7.55 1.23
CA SER A 305 -3.09 7.64 2.67
C SER A 305 -2.04 6.91 3.49
N THR A 306 -1.61 5.73 3.08
CA THR A 306 -0.62 4.93 3.81
C THR A 306 0.82 5.28 3.41
N ALA A 307 1.00 6.16 2.42
CA ALA A 307 2.28 6.35 1.73
C ALA A 307 2.93 5.03 1.26
N ARG A 308 2.10 4.01 0.98
CA ARG A 308 2.50 2.63 0.64
C ARG A 308 3.26 1.90 1.76
N SER A 309 3.13 2.34 3.01
CA SER A 309 3.56 1.57 4.18
C SER A 309 2.64 0.35 4.40
N PRO A 310 3.19 -0.88 4.45
CA PRO A 310 2.40 -2.07 4.75
C PRO A 310 1.76 -2.04 6.14
N LEU A 311 2.43 -1.47 7.14
CA LEU A 311 1.90 -1.40 8.51
C LEU A 311 0.74 -0.40 8.60
N ALA A 312 0.90 0.79 8.00
CA ALA A 312 -0.19 1.76 7.94
C ALA A 312 -1.39 1.23 7.14
N LEU A 313 -1.14 0.45 6.08
CA LEU A 313 -2.20 -0.25 5.34
C LEU A 313 -2.90 -1.30 6.21
N ARG A 314 -2.16 -2.11 6.98
CA ARG A 314 -2.76 -3.13 7.86
C ARG A 314 -3.68 -2.50 8.89
N ARG A 315 -3.28 -1.37 9.48
CA ARG A 315 -4.14 -0.61 10.40
C ARG A 315 -5.36 -0.01 9.69
N LEU A 316 -5.16 0.59 8.52
CA LEU A 316 -6.25 1.14 7.69
C LEU A 316 -7.29 0.09 7.30
N LEU A 317 -6.87 -1.16 7.06
CA LEU A 317 -7.73 -2.29 6.70
C LEU A 317 -8.25 -3.08 7.91
N HIS A 318 -7.97 -2.64 9.15
CA HIS A 318 -8.32 -3.34 10.38
C HIS A 318 -7.76 -4.77 10.47
N ILE A 319 -6.64 -5.03 9.80
CA ILE A 319 -5.86 -6.27 9.92
C ILE A 319 -5.04 -6.25 11.21
N ASP A 320 -4.50 -5.08 11.54
CA ASP A 320 -3.82 -4.83 12.79
C ASP A 320 -4.61 -3.81 13.61
N GLN A 321 -4.79 -4.11 14.90
CA GLN A 321 -5.48 -3.25 15.87
C GLN A 321 -4.48 -2.49 16.75
N LEU A 322 -3.19 -2.82 16.67
CA LEU A 322 -2.14 -2.09 17.36
C LEU A 322 -2.02 -0.68 16.80
N LYS A 323 -1.62 0.24 17.66
CA LYS A 323 -1.33 1.62 17.27
C LYS A 323 0.14 1.70 16.84
N PRO A 324 0.51 2.69 16.00
CA PRO A 324 1.91 2.87 15.61
C PRO A 324 2.83 3.06 16.82
N ALA A 325 4.04 2.52 16.76
CA ALA A 325 4.99 2.57 17.88
C ALA A 325 5.25 4.00 18.41
N TRP A 326 5.38 4.99 17.53
CA TRP A 326 5.62 6.39 17.88
C TRP A 326 4.51 7.02 18.77
N LEU A 327 3.30 6.46 18.76
CA LEU A 327 2.17 6.94 19.57
C LEU A 327 2.27 6.49 21.04
N HIS A 328 2.97 5.39 21.31
CA HIS A 328 3.16 4.85 22.66
C HIS A 328 4.26 5.56 23.45
N SER A 329 4.96 6.52 22.83
CA SER A 329 5.92 7.35 23.53
C SER A 329 5.23 8.21 24.59
N GLU A 330 5.89 8.41 25.74
CA GLU A 330 5.51 9.44 26.73
C GLU A 330 5.57 10.88 26.14
N ASN A 331 5.90 11.00 24.84
CA ASN A 331 6.30 12.19 24.13
C ASN A 331 5.31 12.66 23.06
N ILE A 332 4.12 12.04 22.91
CA ILE A 332 3.20 12.44 21.83
C ILE A 332 2.87 13.94 21.83
N GLN A 333 2.77 14.56 23.01
CA GLN A 333 2.55 16.00 23.17
C GLN A 333 3.70 16.83 22.56
N ASN A 334 4.94 16.36 22.71
CA ASN A 334 6.12 17.01 22.14
C ASN A 334 6.20 16.83 20.62
N LEU A 335 5.50 15.85 20.04
CA LEU A 335 5.47 15.62 18.60
C LEU A 335 4.31 16.34 17.90
N LEU A 336 3.27 16.76 18.63
CA LEU A 336 2.11 17.44 18.06
C LEU A 336 2.47 18.64 17.17
N PRO A 337 3.41 19.54 17.54
CA PRO A 337 3.79 20.64 16.67
C PRO A 337 4.21 20.19 15.25
N ALA A 338 5.10 19.19 15.16
CA ALA A 338 5.57 18.67 13.87
C ALA A 338 4.48 17.85 13.14
N ILE A 339 3.63 17.13 13.88
CA ILE A 339 2.51 16.38 13.31
C ILE A 339 1.51 17.33 12.65
N PHE A 340 1.12 18.40 13.34
CA PHE A 340 0.09 19.32 12.84
C PHE A 340 0.60 20.30 11.79
N VAL A 341 1.88 20.67 11.84
CA VAL A 341 2.53 21.38 10.72
C VAL A 341 2.69 20.44 9.52
N GLY A 342 3.04 19.19 9.78
CA GLY A 342 3.09 18.09 8.82
C GLY A 342 4.25 18.13 7.83
N ARG A 343 4.67 19.33 7.39
CA ARG A 343 5.79 19.57 6.46
C ARG A 343 6.40 20.95 6.73
N TRP A 344 7.71 21.10 6.64
CA TRP A 344 8.38 22.40 6.77
C TRP A 344 9.80 22.36 6.20
N ASN A 345 10.44 23.52 6.10
CA ASN A 345 11.85 23.66 5.71
C ASN A 345 12.64 24.38 6.81
N ASP A 346 13.62 23.70 7.40
CA ASP A 346 14.45 24.23 8.50
C ASP A 346 15.53 25.23 8.06
N SER A 347 15.62 25.55 6.78
CA SER A 347 16.40 26.67 6.27
C SER A 347 15.57 27.96 6.18
N VAL A 348 14.26 27.90 6.46
CA VAL A 348 13.35 29.06 6.45
C VAL A 348 12.99 29.46 7.89
N ASP A 349 13.45 30.62 8.33
CA ASP A 349 13.22 31.09 9.71
C ASP A 349 11.74 31.25 10.07
N GLY A 350 10.88 31.57 9.09
CA GLY A 350 9.45 31.64 9.32
C GLY A 350 8.85 30.29 9.73
N ASP A 351 9.31 29.20 9.11
CA ASP A 351 8.85 27.85 9.42
C ASP A 351 9.27 27.43 10.84
N LYS A 352 10.52 27.73 11.22
CA LYS A 352 11.02 27.49 12.59
C LYS A 352 10.16 28.20 13.62
N LYS A 353 9.84 29.48 13.40
CA LYS A 353 9.01 30.28 14.31
C LYS A 353 7.60 29.71 14.49
N ILE A 354 7.03 29.10 13.46
CA ILE A 354 5.73 28.42 13.58
C ILE A 354 5.83 27.21 14.51
N LEU A 355 6.88 26.40 14.37
CA LEU A 355 7.11 25.26 15.24
C LEU A 355 7.43 25.68 16.68
N GLU A 356 8.23 26.72 16.87
CA GLU A 356 8.51 27.31 18.18
C GLU A 356 7.22 27.78 18.88
N LYS A 357 6.33 28.44 18.14
CA LYS A 357 5.05 28.91 18.66
C LYS A 357 4.15 27.76 19.11
N LEU A 358 4.12 26.65 18.38
CA LEU A 358 3.33 25.45 18.77
C LEU A 358 3.99 24.65 19.89
N ALA A 359 5.31 24.52 19.88
CA ALA A 359 6.07 23.74 20.86
C ALA A 359 6.22 24.47 22.20
N GLY A 360 6.19 25.81 22.20
CA GLY A 360 6.39 26.63 23.40
C GLY A 360 7.85 26.77 23.83
N HIS A 361 8.81 26.36 23.01
CA HIS A 361 10.25 26.46 23.24
C HIS A 361 11.02 26.65 21.93
N SER A 362 12.36 26.76 22.02
CA SER A 362 13.23 27.02 20.85
C SER A 362 13.17 25.91 19.80
N TYR A 363 13.42 26.27 18.54
CA TYR A 363 13.50 25.29 17.46
C TYR A 363 14.66 24.32 17.66
N ASP A 364 15.80 24.78 18.18
CA ASP A 364 16.97 23.93 18.43
C ASP A 364 16.67 22.83 19.46
N ASP A 365 15.87 23.12 20.48
CA ASP A 365 15.43 22.11 21.45
C ASP A 365 14.36 21.19 20.86
N PHE A 366 13.48 21.73 20.03
CA PHE A 366 12.47 20.95 19.29
C PHE A 366 13.09 19.98 18.30
N GLU A 367 14.10 20.42 17.55
CA GLU A 367 14.80 19.63 16.56
C GLU A 367 15.46 18.39 17.20
N LYS A 368 16.06 18.54 18.39
CA LYS A 368 16.63 17.41 19.14
C LYS A 368 15.58 16.34 19.45
N ILE A 369 14.35 16.75 19.78
CA ILE A 369 13.24 15.82 20.08
C ILE A 369 12.86 15.04 18.81
N ILE A 370 12.57 15.74 17.71
CA ILE A 370 12.11 15.10 16.47
C ILE A 370 13.22 14.32 15.74
N ARG A 371 14.50 14.65 15.94
CA ARG A 371 15.63 13.90 15.37
C ARG A 371 15.74 12.51 15.98
N ASN A 372 15.39 12.32 17.25
CA ASN A 372 15.34 10.98 17.84
C ASN A 372 14.27 10.11 17.16
N GLU A 373 13.16 10.71 16.73
CA GLU A 373 12.08 10.01 16.00
C GLU A 373 12.40 9.70 14.52
N LEU A 374 13.47 10.26 13.96
CA LEU A 374 13.91 9.87 12.61
C LEU A 374 14.43 8.42 12.56
N PHE A 375 14.95 7.94 13.69
CA PHE A 375 15.57 6.63 13.77
C PHE A 375 14.72 5.61 14.52
N SER A 376 13.54 5.98 15.05
CA SER A 376 12.69 5.04 15.78
C SER A 376 12.10 3.95 14.87
N ASN A 377 11.82 2.77 15.44
CA ASN A 377 11.06 1.73 14.77
C ASN A 377 9.63 2.26 14.46
N GLU A 378 9.25 2.23 13.18
CA GLU A 378 8.10 2.98 12.63
C GLU A 378 8.28 4.51 12.61
N SER A 379 9.48 5.01 12.31
CA SER A 379 9.78 6.44 12.23
C SER A 379 8.68 7.27 11.55
N LEU A 380 8.24 8.32 12.25
CA LEU A 380 7.13 9.19 11.85
C LEU A 380 7.51 10.16 10.71
N PHE A 381 8.78 10.55 10.65
CA PHE A 381 9.27 11.64 9.81
C PHE A 381 10.20 11.17 8.69
N LEU A 382 10.32 12.04 7.68
CA LEU A 382 11.35 12.01 6.66
C LEU A 382 12.03 13.38 6.65
N GLU A 383 13.35 13.39 6.57
CA GLU A 383 14.16 14.59 6.42
C GLU A 383 15.10 14.43 5.22
N ALA A 384 15.16 15.45 4.37
CA ALA A 384 16.14 15.52 3.29
C ALA A 384 16.47 16.98 2.95
N GLY A 385 17.73 17.36 3.18
CA GLY A 385 18.25 18.69 2.85
C GLY A 385 17.47 19.79 3.56
N GLY A 386 17.12 19.57 4.83
CA GLY A 386 16.34 20.50 5.64
C GLY A 386 14.84 20.49 5.40
N ASN A 387 14.35 19.68 4.45
CA ASN A 387 12.92 19.51 4.22
C ASN A 387 12.40 18.36 5.06
N TRP A 388 11.50 18.69 5.99
CA TRP A 388 10.85 17.75 6.87
C TRP A 388 9.43 17.45 6.39
N ARG A 389 9.00 16.20 6.53
CA ARG A 389 7.62 15.80 6.30
C ARG A 389 7.23 14.55 7.08
N LEU A 390 5.94 14.39 7.34
CA LEU A 390 5.36 13.13 7.79
C LEU A 390 5.46 12.06 6.70
N ARG A 391 5.67 10.80 7.10
CA ARG A 391 5.56 9.64 6.19
C ARG A 391 4.12 9.46 5.72
N SER A 392 3.19 9.29 6.66
CA SER A 392 1.75 9.27 6.40
C SER A 392 1.08 10.37 7.23
N ALA A 393 0.68 11.46 6.56
CA ALA A 393 -0.13 12.49 7.21
C ALA A 393 -1.48 11.95 7.66
N TYR A 394 -2.09 11.06 6.86
CA TYR A 394 -3.39 10.46 7.17
C TYR A 394 -3.36 9.69 8.49
N GLU A 395 -2.35 8.83 8.67
CA GLU A 395 -2.18 8.06 9.91
C GLU A 395 -1.81 8.97 11.08
N ALA A 396 -0.83 9.86 10.90
CA ALA A 396 -0.34 10.74 11.95
C ALA A 396 -1.47 11.62 12.53
N ILE A 397 -2.17 12.37 11.67
CA ILE A 397 -3.30 13.20 12.12
C ILE A 397 -4.42 12.31 12.68
N GLY A 398 -4.69 11.16 12.04
CA GLY A 398 -5.67 10.14 12.47
C GLY A 398 -5.57 9.76 13.93
N TYR A 399 -4.36 9.47 14.38
CA TYR A 399 -4.13 9.10 15.78
C TYR A 399 -3.91 10.31 16.69
N SER A 400 -3.47 11.46 16.17
CA SER A 400 -3.11 12.62 17.01
C SER A 400 -4.24 13.64 17.23
N ALA A 401 -5.28 13.65 16.40
CA ALA A 401 -6.34 14.66 16.48
C ALA A 401 -7.05 14.71 17.85
N SER A 402 -7.23 13.56 18.51
CA SER A 402 -7.85 13.49 19.84
C SER A 402 -6.99 14.06 20.98
N PHE A 403 -5.70 14.28 20.75
CA PHE A 403 -4.76 14.80 21.76
C PHE A 403 -4.69 16.33 21.78
N MET A 404 -5.37 17.02 20.86
CA MET A 404 -5.40 18.48 20.84
C MET A 404 -6.12 19.03 22.07
N THR A 405 -5.39 19.80 22.88
CA THR A 405 -5.99 20.64 23.93
C THR A 405 -6.70 21.85 23.31
N ILE A 406 -7.56 22.52 24.10
CA ILE A 406 -8.21 23.78 23.69
C ILE A 406 -7.15 24.83 23.32
N SER A 407 -6.12 25.00 24.16
CA SER A 407 -5.04 25.95 23.91
C SER A 407 -4.23 25.64 22.65
N PHE A 408 -4.01 24.35 22.35
CA PHE A 408 -3.37 23.95 21.12
C PHE A 408 -4.22 24.28 19.88
N LYS A 409 -5.54 24.03 19.94
CA LYS A 409 -6.46 24.39 18.84
C LYS A 409 -6.47 25.89 18.57
N GLU A 410 -6.51 26.71 19.62
CA GLU A 410 -6.46 28.18 19.52
C GLU A 410 -5.14 28.64 18.88
N THR A 411 -4.00 28.13 19.37
CA THR A 411 -2.67 28.47 18.85
C THR A 411 -2.53 28.03 17.39
N PHE A 412 -3.01 26.84 17.04
CA PHE A 412 -3.00 26.33 15.67
C PHE A 412 -3.87 27.18 14.74
N ALA A 413 -5.06 27.60 15.18
CA ALA A 413 -5.92 28.49 14.39
C ALA A 413 -5.26 29.84 14.08
N GLU A 414 -4.56 30.43 15.06
CA GLU A 414 -3.76 31.64 14.83
C GLU A 414 -2.67 31.42 13.79
N ILE A 415 -1.95 30.30 13.89
CA ILE A 415 -0.88 29.95 12.95
C ILE A 415 -1.41 29.75 11.53
N VAL A 416 -2.53 29.06 11.38
CA VAL A 416 -3.18 28.91 10.07
C VAL A 416 -3.49 30.29 9.49
N ASN A 417 -4.02 31.20 10.31
CA ASN A 417 -4.30 32.56 9.88
C ASN A 417 -3.02 33.33 9.49
N ASP A 418 -1.95 33.26 10.29
CA ASP A 418 -0.66 33.90 10.01
C ASP A 418 -0.05 33.39 8.69
N VAL A 419 -0.04 32.07 8.49
CA VAL A 419 0.57 31.40 7.35
C VAL A 419 -0.23 31.63 6.07
N LEU A 420 -1.56 31.50 6.12
CA LEU A 420 -2.41 31.83 4.99
C LEU A 420 -2.40 33.34 4.71
N SER A 421 -1.98 34.17 5.69
CA SER A 421 -1.84 35.62 5.54
C SER A 421 -0.51 36.13 5.00
N ASP A 422 0.41 35.23 4.68
CA ASP A 422 1.72 35.56 4.15
C ASP A 422 1.65 35.90 2.65
N ASP A 423 1.21 37.12 2.37
CA ASP A 423 1.09 37.67 1.03
C ASP A 423 2.44 37.81 0.33
N ASP A 424 2.52 37.31 -0.90
CA ASP A 424 3.63 37.63 -1.78
C ASP A 424 3.50 39.10 -2.23
N PRO A 425 4.46 39.98 -1.89
CA PRO A 425 4.42 41.38 -2.27
C PRO A 425 4.37 41.58 -3.79
N ASP A 426 4.91 40.63 -4.55
CA ASP A 426 4.98 40.69 -6.01
C ASP A 426 3.82 39.91 -6.67
N ALA A 427 2.82 39.41 -5.94
CA ALA A 427 1.80 38.50 -6.48
C ALA A 427 1.08 39.03 -7.72
N VAL A 428 0.67 40.31 -7.68
CA VAL A 428 -0.02 40.98 -8.80
C VAL A 428 0.96 41.19 -9.96
N ASN A 429 2.14 41.74 -9.67
CA ASN A 429 3.19 41.98 -10.66
C ASN A 429 3.60 40.69 -11.38
N LYS A 430 3.67 39.56 -10.66
CA LYS A 430 3.99 38.24 -11.23
C LYS A 430 2.96 37.81 -12.27
N ILE A 431 1.68 38.12 -12.09
CA ILE A 431 0.65 37.78 -13.08
C ILE A 431 0.68 38.72 -14.27
N GLU A 432 0.86 40.02 -14.01
CA GLU A 432 0.82 41.09 -15.00
C GLU A 432 2.14 41.27 -15.78
N ALA A 433 3.23 40.65 -15.32
CA ALA A 433 4.53 40.77 -15.96
C ALA A 433 4.50 40.30 -17.42
N THR A 434 4.87 41.22 -18.31
CA THR A 434 5.02 41.01 -19.74
C THR A 434 6.44 40.59 -20.12
N ASP A 435 7.43 40.88 -19.27
CA ASP A 435 8.84 40.56 -19.47
C ASP A 435 9.32 39.35 -18.66
N LEU A 436 10.49 38.81 -19.08
CA LEU A 436 11.14 37.74 -18.34
C LEU A 436 11.68 38.30 -17.02
N CYS A 437 11.00 37.99 -15.93
CA CYS A 437 11.38 38.42 -14.59
C CYS A 437 11.84 37.22 -13.75
N PHE A 438 13.00 37.36 -13.12
CA PHE A 438 13.48 36.45 -12.08
C PHE A 438 13.03 36.97 -10.72
N TRP A 439 12.07 36.28 -10.11
CA TRP A 439 11.47 36.72 -8.85
C TRP A 439 12.15 36.04 -7.67
N ASN A 440 12.57 36.84 -6.70
CA ASN A 440 13.04 36.32 -5.42
C ASN A 440 11.86 35.83 -4.56
N PHE A 441 12.13 34.85 -3.72
CA PHE A 441 11.21 34.44 -2.67
C PHE A 441 11.18 35.50 -1.56
N LYS A 442 10.02 36.11 -1.33
CA LYS A 442 9.82 37.21 -0.37
C LYS A 442 8.77 36.91 0.70
N GLN A 443 8.17 35.73 0.63
CA GLN A 443 7.21 35.24 1.61
C GLN A 443 7.95 34.78 2.87
N LYS A 444 7.30 34.87 4.03
CA LYS A 444 7.89 34.46 5.32
C LYS A 444 7.99 32.96 5.47
N TYR A 445 7.00 32.23 4.95
CA TYR A 445 6.86 30.79 5.17
C TYR A 445 7.02 30.01 3.88
N SER A 446 7.69 28.86 3.97
CA SER A 446 7.93 27.99 2.84
C SER A 446 6.61 27.46 2.24
N PHE A 447 6.64 27.08 0.96
CA PHE A 447 5.51 26.40 0.36
C PHE A 447 5.23 25.04 1.03
N ALA A 448 6.28 24.34 1.51
CA ALA A 448 6.14 23.07 2.22
C ALA A 448 5.29 23.23 3.49
N LEU A 449 5.55 24.28 4.28
CA LEU A 449 4.75 24.62 5.46
C LEU A 449 3.28 24.88 5.14
N LYS A 450 3.04 25.72 4.13
CA LYS A 450 1.70 26.06 3.66
C LYS A 450 0.93 24.82 3.22
N GLU A 451 1.57 23.94 2.46
CA GLU A 451 1.00 22.69 1.98
C GLU A 451 0.72 21.71 3.15
N GLY A 452 1.65 21.61 4.10
CA GLY A 452 1.51 20.79 5.31
C GLY A 452 0.31 21.18 6.16
N ILE A 453 0.15 22.48 6.44
CA ILE A 453 -1.00 23.01 7.18
C ILE A 453 -2.31 22.72 6.44
N CYS A 454 -2.36 22.93 5.12
CA CYS A 454 -3.57 22.61 4.35
C CYS A 454 -3.91 21.10 4.41
N HIS A 455 -2.91 20.22 4.38
CA HIS A 455 -3.14 18.78 4.56
C HIS A 455 -3.75 18.47 5.94
N THR A 456 -3.24 19.08 6.99
CA THR A 456 -3.78 18.93 8.35
C THR A 456 -5.23 19.40 8.42
N LEU A 457 -5.58 20.54 7.82
CA LEU A 457 -6.97 21.03 7.78
C LEU A 457 -7.91 20.05 7.07
N ILE A 458 -7.48 19.44 5.96
CA ILE A 458 -8.27 18.41 5.28
C ILE A 458 -8.54 17.23 6.22
N LEU A 459 -7.47 16.69 6.82
CA LEU A 459 -7.55 15.50 7.65
C LEU A 459 -8.36 15.74 8.94
N LEU A 460 -8.21 16.91 9.57
CA LEU A 460 -9.04 17.32 10.72
C LEU A 460 -10.52 17.39 10.35
N SER A 461 -10.83 17.96 9.19
CA SER A 461 -12.20 18.05 8.69
C SER A 461 -12.82 16.66 8.45
N LEU A 462 -12.03 15.70 7.97
CA LEU A 462 -12.45 14.30 7.79
C LEU A 462 -12.58 13.52 9.11
N GLN A 463 -11.91 13.96 10.18
CA GLN A 463 -11.89 13.30 11.50
C GLN A 463 -12.84 13.97 12.50
N GLY A 464 -13.94 14.55 12.01
CA GLY A 464 -14.98 15.12 12.86
C GLY A 464 -14.65 16.50 13.47
N ASN A 465 -13.60 17.19 13.01
CA ASN A 465 -13.30 18.58 13.40
C ASN A 465 -13.68 19.56 12.27
N SER A 466 -14.73 19.26 11.50
CA SER A 466 -15.18 20.09 10.37
C SER A 466 -15.57 21.51 10.78
N ASP A 467 -16.23 21.67 11.93
CA ASP A 467 -16.70 22.99 12.40
C ASP A 467 -15.52 23.92 12.76
N PHE A 468 -14.48 23.36 13.38
CA PHE A 468 -13.24 24.08 13.66
C PHE A 468 -12.54 24.54 12.38
N VAL A 469 -12.43 23.66 11.39
CA VAL A 469 -11.83 24.00 10.09
C VAL A 469 -12.70 25.03 9.34
N HIS A 470 -14.02 24.90 9.42
CA HIS A 470 -14.97 25.84 8.81
C HIS A 470 -14.85 27.24 9.41
N ASP A 471 -14.73 27.37 10.73
CA ASP A 471 -14.55 28.67 11.40
C ASP A 471 -13.28 29.39 10.90
N ILE A 472 -12.16 28.67 10.75
CA ILE A 472 -10.91 29.23 10.25
C ILE A 472 -11.03 29.66 8.78
N LEU A 473 -11.49 28.75 7.92
CA LEU A 473 -11.48 28.98 6.48
C LEU A 473 -12.56 29.97 6.04
N SER A 474 -13.73 29.98 6.66
CA SER A 474 -14.76 30.99 6.39
C SER A 474 -14.26 32.41 6.65
N LYS A 475 -13.52 32.65 7.75
CA LYS A 475 -12.86 33.94 8.05
C LYS A 475 -11.76 34.28 7.05
N PHE A 476 -10.95 33.30 6.66
CA PHE A 476 -9.93 33.49 5.62
C PHE A 476 -10.57 33.94 4.30
N TYR A 477 -11.61 33.26 3.82
CA TYR A 477 -12.29 33.63 2.59
C TYR A 477 -13.05 34.95 2.68
N ALA A 478 -13.61 35.30 3.85
CA ALA A 478 -14.29 36.58 4.04
C ALA A 478 -13.35 37.78 3.95
N SER A 479 -12.06 37.59 4.30
CA SER A 479 -11.03 38.66 4.28
C SER A 479 -10.18 38.65 3.01
N ILE A 480 -10.39 37.70 2.10
CA ILE A 480 -9.52 37.51 0.95
C ILE A 480 -9.63 38.68 -0.05
N GLN A 481 -8.48 39.17 -0.48
CA GLN A 481 -8.33 40.20 -1.51
C GLN A 481 -7.52 39.65 -2.67
N ILE A 482 -7.46 40.38 -3.80
CA ILE A 482 -6.73 39.94 -5.00
C ILE A 482 -5.31 39.48 -4.66
N LYS A 483 -4.52 40.30 -3.94
CA LYS A 483 -3.14 39.95 -3.57
C LYS A 483 -3.05 38.63 -2.80
N ARG A 484 -3.95 38.42 -1.83
CA ARG A 484 -4.04 37.21 -1.02
C ARG A 484 -4.40 35.99 -1.87
N PHE A 485 -5.44 36.11 -2.68
CA PHE A 485 -5.89 35.06 -3.57
C PHE A 485 -4.80 34.61 -4.55
N LEU A 486 -4.04 35.56 -5.13
CA LEU A 486 -2.93 35.24 -6.01
C LEU A 486 -1.76 34.59 -5.29
N SER A 487 -1.51 34.98 -4.03
CA SER A 487 -0.45 34.41 -3.17
C SER A 487 -0.77 32.98 -2.75
N THR A 488 -2.04 32.64 -2.57
CA THR A 488 -2.50 31.30 -2.16
C THR A 488 -3.02 30.45 -3.32
N ARG A 489 -2.91 30.92 -4.57
CA ARG A 489 -3.49 30.24 -5.75
C ARG A 489 -3.08 28.76 -5.92
N ASN A 490 -1.85 28.42 -5.52
CA ASN A 490 -1.33 27.05 -5.61
C ASN A 490 -1.87 26.12 -4.51
N LEU A 491 -2.57 26.67 -3.52
CA LEU A 491 -3.20 25.94 -2.42
C LEU A 491 -4.71 25.77 -2.64
N LEU A 492 -5.31 26.36 -3.69
CA LEU A 492 -6.76 26.34 -3.90
C LEU A 492 -7.35 24.93 -3.91
N PRO A 493 -6.74 23.90 -4.56
CA PRO A 493 -7.27 22.55 -4.48
C PRO A 493 -7.30 22.01 -3.05
N LEU A 494 -6.27 22.28 -2.24
CA LEU A 494 -6.20 21.81 -0.85
C LEU A 494 -7.18 22.56 0.06
N LEU A 495 -7.34 23.87 -0.15
CA LEU A 495 -8.28 24.68 0.61
C LEU A 495 -9.74 24.35 0.27
N ALA A 496 -10.02 24.06 -1.02
CA ALA A 496 -11.31 23.57 -1.47
C ALA A 496 -11.62 22.17 -0.93
N GLU A 497 -10.60 21.31 -0.82
CA GLU A 497 -10.74 19.99 -0.20
C GLU A 497 -10.99 20.10 1.32
N ALA A 498 -10.34 21.04 2.01
CA ALA A 498 -10.45 21.19 3.45
C ALA A 498 -11.87 21.63 3.86
N ASP A 499 -12.39 22.66 3.21
CA ASP A 499 -13.77 23.15 3.40
C ASP A 499 -14.43 23.53 2.05
N PRO A 500 -15.08 22.56 1.40
CA PRO A 500 -15.83 22.78 0.16
C PRO A 500 -16.86 23.91 0.23
N ALA A 501 -17.55 24.03 1.36
CA ALA A 501 -18.70 24.93 1.49
C ALA A 501 -18.26 26.39 1.50
N SER A 502 -17.22 26.72 2.27
CA SER A 502 -16.68 28.09 2.29
C SER A 502 -16.05 28.47 0.96
N PHE A 503 -15.34 27.55 0.30
CA PHE A 503 -14.75 27.82 -1.02
C PHE A 503 -15.80 28.13 -2.08
N ILE A 504 -16.87 27.33 -2.17
CA ILE A 504 -17.99 27.57 -3.10
C ILE A 504 -18.70 28.89 -2.77
N THR A 505 -18.91 29.17 -1.49
CA THR A 505 -19.58 30.41 -1.04
C THR A 505 -18.78 31.64 -1.45
N PHE A 506 -17.46 31.60 -1.27
CA PHE A 506 -16.54 32.63 -1.73
C PHE A 506 -16.65 32.88 -3.24
N LEU A 507 -16.50 31.84 -4.07
CA LEU A 507 -16.56 31.98 -5.52
C LEU A 507 -17.91 32.50 -6.01
N LYS A 508 -19.01 32.01 -5.43
CA LYS A 508 -20.36 32.50 -5.77
C LYS A 508 -20.54 33.97 -5.38
N SER A 509 -19.97 34.40 -4.26
CA SER A 509 -20.01 35.79 -3.82
C SER A 509 -19.22 36.69 -4.77
N ASP A 510 -17.98 36.33 -5.09
CA ASP A 510 -17.13 37.10 -6.02
C ASP A 510 -17.75 37.21 -7.41
N LEU A 511 -18.23 36.09 -7.98
CA LEU A 511 -18.88 36.11 -9.31
C LEU A 511 -20.16 36.96 -9.33
N LYS A 512 -20.95 36.97 -8.25
CA LYS A 512 -22.11 37.87 -8.13
C LYS A 512 -21.70 39.35 -8.10
N GLN A 513 -20.51 39.66 -7.59
CA GLN A 513 -19.94 41.00 -7.54
C GLN A 513 -19.14 41.36 -8.81
N GLY A 514 -19.27 40.56 -9.89
CA GLY A 514 -18.59 40.80 -11.16
C GLY A 514 -17.27 40.06 -11.34
N GLY A 515 -16.91 39.16 -10.43
CA GLY A 515 -15.71 38.32 -10.54
C GLY A 515 -14.40 39.09 -10.32
N ILE A 516 -14.40 40.10 -9.45
CA ILE A 516 -13.27 41.02 -9.25
C ILE A 516 -12.00 40.25 -8.89
N ILE A 517 -12.10 39.27 -8.01
CA ILE A 517 -10.95 38.48 -7.55
C ILE A 517 -10.63 37.39 -8.56
N VAL A 518 -11.61 36.59 -8.99
CA VAL A 518 -11.37 35.43 -9.84
C VAL A 518 -10.90 35.81 -11.24
N SER A 519 -11.39 36.92 -11.81
CA SER A 519 -10.94 37.44 -13.11
C SER A 519 -9.43 37.70 -13.18
N SER A 520 -8.78 37.98 -12.05
CA SER A 520 -7.33 38.21 -11.99
C SER A 520 -6.51 37.00 -12.48
N LEU A 521 -7.04 35.77 -12.40
CA LEU A 521 -6.37 34.56 -12.91
C LEU A 521 -6.48 34.39 -14.43
N PHE A 522 -7.42 35.09 -15.07
CA PHE A 522 -7.69 34.99 -16.50
C PHE A 522 -7.10 36.15 -17.31
N LYS A 523 -6.31 37.04 -16.68
CA LYS A 523 -5.58 38.09 -17.39
C LYS A 523 -4.61 37.47 -18.40
N LYS A 524 -4.76 37.87 -19.67
CA LYS A 524 -3.92 37.39 -20.79
C LYS A 524 -2.49 37.91 -20.63
N ARG A 525 -1.50 37.03 -20.78
CA ARG A 525 -0.10 37.44 -21.00
C ARG A 525 0.11 37.57 -22.50
N GLU A 526 0.66 38.69 -22.95
CA GLU A 526 0.79 39.03 -24.38
C GLU A 526 1.90 38.27 -25.13
N LYS A 527 2.62 37.30 -24.53
CA LYS A 527 3.73 36.60 -25.20
C LYS A 527 3.38 35.17 -25.66
N GLU A 528 3.72 34.89 -26.92
CA GLU A 528 3.65 33.58 -27.59
C GLU A 528 4.70 32.57 -27.08
N TYR A 529 5.77 33.02 -26.40
CA TYR A 529 6.87 32.17 -25.98
C TYR A 529 7.33 32.43 -24.55
N SER A 530 7.21 31.40 -23.72
CA SER A 530 7.92 31.22 -22.45
C SER A 530 8.76 29.95 -22.60
N PHE A 531 10.02 29.97 -22.15
CA PHE A 531 10.90 28.79 -22.15
C PHE A 531 10.31 27.61 -21.37
N TYR A 532 9.32 27.88 -20.49
CA TYR A 532 8.62 26.90 -19.65
C TYR A 532 7.18 26.64 -20.11
N GLY A 533 6.80 27.10 -21.32
CA GLY A 533 5.43 27.02 -21.83
C GLY A 533 4.50 28.11 -21.25
N PRO A 534 3.23 28.17 -21.71
CA PRO A 534 2.26 29.16 -21.25
C PRO A 534 1.97 29.01 -19.74
N CYS A 535 2.23 30.06 -18.94
CA CYS A 535 1.89 30.06 -17.52
C CYS A 535 0.38 30.31 -17.34
N MET A 536 -0.36 29.25 -17.01
CA MET A 536 -1.81 29.35 -16.79
C MET A 536 -2.12 29.55 -15.30
N ASN A 537 -2.55 30.76 -14.94
CA ASN A 537 -2.80 31.09 -13.53
C ASN A 537 -4.09 30.46 -12.97
N PHE A 538 -5.03 30.08 -13.84
CA PHE A 538 -6.35 29.54 -13.46
C PHE A 538 -6.40 28.02 -13.28
N VAL A 539 -5.33 27.27 -13.60
CA VAL A 539 -5.36 25.79 -13.56
C VAL A 539 -5.68 25.23 -12.17
N GLN A 540 -5.14 25.84 -11.13
CA GLN A 540 -5.37 25.39 -9.75
C GLN A 540 -6.82 25.66 -9.28
N LEU A 541 -7.46 26.70 -9.81
CA LEU A 541 -8.90 26.93 -9.59
C LEU A 541 -9.73 25.86 -10.30
N LEU A 542 -9.36 25.50 -11.54
CA LEU A 542 -10.05 24.42 -12.26
C LEU A 542 -9.88 23.08 -11.56
N PHE A 543 -8.68 22.73 -11.08
CA PHE A 543 -8.46 21.52 -10.29
C PHE A 543 -9.30 21.50 -9.00
N ALA A 544 -9.42 22.63 -8.30
CA ALA A 544 -10.30 22.73 -7.14
C ALA A 544 -11.77 22.44 -7.50
N LEU A 545 -12.28 23.02 -8.60
CA LEU A 545 -13.65 22.83 -9.06
C LEU A 545 -13.90 21.40 -9.59
N GLU A 546 -12.96 20.84 -10.34
CA GLU A 546 -12.99 19.45 -10.80
C GLU A 546 -12.98 18.46 -9.62
N GLY A 547 -12.16 18.72 -8.59
CA GLY A 547 -12.16 17.94 -7.36
C GLY A 547 -13.52 17.95 -6.66
N LEU A 548 -14.18 19.11 -6.60
CA LEU A 548 -15.52 19.26 -6.03
C LEU A 548 -16.62 18.59 -6.87
N ALA A 549 -16.47 18.56 -8.20
CA ALA A 549 -17.45 18.01 -9.13
C ALA A 549 -17.69 16.51 -8.90
N TRP A 550 -16.71 15.79 -8.34
CA TRP A 550 -16.87 14.38 -7.99
C TRP A 550 -18.00 14.13 -6.98
N ASN A 551 -18.29 15.09 -6.12
CA ASN A 551 -19.35 14.98 -5.12
C ASN A 551 -20.65 15.62 -5.64
N ASP A 552 -21.71 14.82 -5.75
CA ASP A 552 -23.01 15.24 -6.27
C ASP A 552 -23.64 16.40 -5.48
N LYS A 553 -23.36 16.51 -4.18
CA LYS A 553 -23.77 17.62 -3.31
C LYS A 553 -23.33 18.98 -3.84
N TYR A 554 -22.15 19.06 -4.44
CA TYR A 554 -21.55 20.32 -4.91
C TYR A 554 -21.70 20.51 -6.42
N LEU A 555 -22.09 19.47 -7.16
CA LEU A 555 -22.08 19.45 -8.61
C LEU A 555 -22.85 20.61 -9.25
N LYS A 556 -24.05 20.93 -8.74
CA LYS A 556 -24.85 22.05 -9.26
C LYS A 556 -24.12 23.37 -9.11
N ASP A 557 -23.58 23.65 -7.94
CA ASP A 557 -22.88 24.92 -7.67
C ASP A 557 -21.58 25.01 -8.46
N VAL A 558 -20.82 23.93 -8.54
CA VAL A 558 -19.60 23.84 -9.37
C VAL A 558 -19.93 24.09 -10.84
N SER A 559 -20.98 23.46 -11.37
CA SER A 559 -21.38 23.65 -12.76
C SER A 559 -21.76 25.10 -13.05
N MET A 560 -22.49 25.74 -12.13
CA MET A 560 -22.85 27.15 -12.24
C MET A 560 -21.63 28.09 -12.17
N ILE A 561 -20.66 27.78 -11.30
CA ILE A 561 -19.41 28.54 -11.20
C ILE A 561 -18.62 28.40 -12.51
N LEU A 562 -18.38 27.17 -12.97
CA LEU A 562 -17.64 26.92 -14.22
C LEU A 562 -18.31 27.61 -15.41
N LEU A 563 -19.65 27.59 -15.47
CA LEU A 563 -20.42 28.28 -16.51
C LEU A 563 -20.14 29.79 -16.45
N GLY A 564 -20.20 30.38 -15.25
CA GLY A 564 -19.85 31.78 -15.02
C GLY A 564 -18.38 32.13 -15.35
N LEU A 565 -17.47 31.15 -15.39
CA LEU A 565 -16.08 31.35 -15.81
C LEU A 565 -15.88 31.26 -17.33
N THR A 566 -16.85 30.76 -18.10
CA THR A 566 -16.74 30.65 -19.57
C THR A 566 -16.70 32.01 -20.28
N ILE A 567 -17.12 33.08 -19.61
CA ILE A 567 -16.96 34.47 -20.06
C ILE A 567 -15.50 34.83 -20.35
N TYR A 568 -14.55 34.24 -19.61
CA TYR A 568 -13.13 34.48 -19.80
C TYR A 568 -12.62 33.63 -20.98
N LYS A 569 -12.48 34.25 -22.14
CA LYS A 569 -11.96 33.59 -23.35
C LYS A 569 -10.48 33.25 -23.15
N ILE A 570 -10.15 31.98 -23.32
CA ILE A 570 -8.79 31.42 -23.21
C ILE A 570 -8.34 31.00 -24.60
N ASP A 571 -7.10 31.35 -24.97
CA ASP A 571 -6.50 31.00 -26.27
C ASP A 571 -6.56 29.49 -26.57
N ASP A 572 -6.57 29.13 -27.86
CA ASP A 572 -6.97 27.80 -28.33
C ASP A 572 -6.00 26.66 -28.00
N ASN A 573 -4.74 26.96 -27.70
CA ASN A 573 -3.73 25.94 -27.39
C ASN A 573 -3.77 25.39 -25.95
N VAL A 574 -4.82 25.71 -25.19
CA VAL A 574 -4.97 25.30 -23.79
C VAL A 574 -5.98 24.15 -23.65
N GLY A 575 -5.52 22.99 -23.20
CA GLY A 575 -6.37 21.81 -23.01
C GLY A 575 -7.36 21.91 -21.84
N ASN A 576 -7.00 22.59 -20.74
CA ASN A 576 -7.88 22.72 -19.56
C ASN A 576 -8.57 24.09 -19.54
N LYS A 577 -9.86 24.15 -19.85
CA LYS A 577 -10.68 25.38 -19.88
C LYS A 577 -11.98 25.16 -19.09
N PRO A 578 -12.64 26.20 -18.55
CA PRO A 578 -13.90 26.04 -17.80
C PRO A 578 -14.98 25.26 -18.56
N ILE A 579 -15.15 25.54 -19.87
CA ILE A 579 -16.12 24.83 -20.71
C ILE A 579 -15.76 23.36 -20.92
N ILE A 580 -14.47 23.01 -20.94
CA ILE A 580 -14.00 21.63 -21.04
C ILE A 580 -14.26 20.90 -19.73
N SER A 581 -13.97 21.49 -18.57
CA SER A 581 -14.32 20.87 -17.28
C SER A 581 -15.84 20.63 -17.15
N LEU A 582 -16.68 21.56 -17.65
CA LEU A 582 -18.13 21.35 -17.74
C LEU A 582 -18.52 20.21 -18.68
N GLU A 583 -17.99 20.19 -19.89
CA GLU A 583 -18.24 19.11 -20.84
C GLU A 583 -17.87 17.74 -20.23
N ARG A 584 -16.71 17.67 -19.57
CA ARG A 584 -16.23 16.48 -18.87
C ARG A 584 -17.16 15.99 -17.76
N ILE A 585 -17.90 16.88 -17.11
CA ILE A 585 -18.94 16.54 -16.11
C ILE A 585 -20.18 15.93 -16.79
N PHE A 586 -20.64 16.54 -17.88
CA PHE A 586 -21.92 16.20 -18.51
C PHE A 586 -21.83 15.18 -19.65
N ARG A 587 -20.64 14.80 -20.12
CA ARG A 587 -20.47 13.79 -21.17
C ARG A 587 -21.06 12.43 -20.80
N ALA A 588 -21.54 11.71 -21.81
CA ALA A 588 -22.16 10.40 -21.62
C ALA A 588 -21.13 9.33 -21.20
N ILE A 589 -19.93 9.36 -21.77
CA ILE A 589 -18.86 8.39 -21.52
C ILE A 589 -17.88 8.98 -20.50
N LEU A 590 -17.55 8.20 -19.46
CA LEU A 590 -16.61 8.58 -18.40
C LEU A 590 -16.89 10.00 -17.84
N PRO A 591 -18.09 10.25 -17.30
CA PRO A 591 -18.37 11.51 -16.65
C PRO A 591 -17.44 11.72 -15.45
N GLN A 592 -16.92 12.94 -15.33
CA GLN A 592 -15.99 13.31 -14.26
C GLN A 592 -16.74 13.70 -12.98
N THR A 593 -17.66 12.83 -12.58
CA THR A 593 -18.48 12.97 -11.38
C THR A 593 -19.08 11.62 -10.97
N TYR A 594 -19.39 11.43 -9.68
CA TYR A 594 -20.17 10.27 -9.23
C TYR A 594 -21.69 10.50 -9.29
N ALA A 595 -22.15 11.68 -9.76
CA ALA A 595 -23.57 11.90 -9.99
C ALA A 595 -24.10 11.03 -11.13
N ASP A 596 -25.29 10.46 -10.93
CA ASP A 596 -25.96 9.68 -11.96
C ASP A 596 -26.47 10.56 -13.11
N GLU A 597 -26.91 9.90 -14.19
CA GLU A 597 -27.47 10.56 -15.38
C GLU A 597 -28.63 11.50 -15.07
N ASN A 598 -29.55 11.12 -14.18
CA ASN A 598 -30.72 11.93 -13.85
C ASN A 598 -30.35 13.25 -13.15
N ILE A 599 -29.41 13.20 -12.21
CA ILE A 599 -28.90 14.40 -11.54
C ILE A 599 -28.23 15.31 -12.55
N ARG A 600 -27.40 14.75 -13.44
CA ARG A 600 -26.69 15.52 -14.47
C ARG A 600 -27.65 16.19 -15.46
N LEU A 601 -28.63 15.46 -16.00
CA LEU A 601 -29.62 16.05 -16.91
C LEU A 601 -30.42 17.17 -16.24
N LYS A 602 -30.87 17.00 -14.99
CA LYS A 602 -31.59 18.05 -14.25
C LYS A 602 -30.76 19.32 -14.06
N ILE A 603 -29.46 19.20 -13.84
CA ILE A 603 -28.58 20.36 -13.73
C ILE A 603 -28.40 21.00 -15.10
N LEU A 604 -28.23 20.21 -16.16
CA LEU A 604 -28.12 20.70 -17.53
C LEU A 604 -29.40 21.43 -17.99
N ASP A 605 -30.58 20.89 -17.67
CA ASP A 605 -31.88 21.53 -17.90
C ASP A 605 -31.94 22.91 -17.24
N ALA A 606 -31.52 22.99 -15.97
CA ALA A 606 -31.50 24.23 -15.23
C ALA A 606 -30.53 25.26 -15.85
N ILE A 607 -29.37 24.80 -16.35
CA ILE A 607 -28.41 25.64 -17.07
C ILE A 607 -29.03 26.17 -18.36
N VAL A 608 -29.55 25.29 -19.22
CA VAL A 608 -30.14 25.64 -20.52
C VAL A 608 -31.38 26.53 -20.37
N THR A 609 -32.16 26.35 -19.30
CA THR A 609 -33.32 27.18 -19.01
C THR A 609 -32.91 28.58 -18.56
N LYS A 610 -31.90 28.69 -17.70
CA LYS A 610 -31.50 29.96 -17.09
C LYS A 610 -30.50 30.77 -17.93
N TYR A 611 -29.65 30.09 -18.70
CA TYR A 611 -28.59 30.64 -19.54
C TYR A 611 -28.65 29.99 -20.92
N PRO A 612 -29.61 30.38 -21.78
CA PRO A 612 -29.90 29.65 -23.01
C PRO A 612 -28.75 29.66 -24.02
N ILE A 613 -27.97 30.75 -24.10
CA ILE A 613 -26.85 30.88 -25.04
C ILE A 613 -25.68 30.00 -24.57
N GLU A 614 -25.27 30.14 -23.31
CA GLU A 614 -24.17 29.38 -22.73
C GLU A 614 -24.51 27.89 -22.63
N GLY A 615 -25.78 27.57 -22.30
CA GLY A 615 -26.31 26.22 -22.31
C GLY A 615 -26.29 25.58 -23.70
N PHE A 616 -26.65 26.34 -24.75
CA PHE A 616 -26.52 25.87 -26.13
C PHE A 616 -25.07 25.47 -26.46
N TYR A 617 -24.10 26.33 -26.14
CA TYR A 617 -22.68 26.04 -26.39
C TYR A 617 -22.16 24.86 -25.55
N LEU A 618 -22.66 24.68 -24.33
CA LEU A 618 -22.34 23.51 -23.52
C LEU A 618 -22.88 22.21 -24.15
N CYS A 619 -24.15 22.19 -24.56
CA CYS A 619 -24.73 21.05 -25.28
C CYS A 619 -23.93 20.74 -26.56
N LEU A 620 -23.55 21.77 -27.31
CA LEU A 620 -22.74 21.61 -28.51
C LEU A 620 -21.35 21.06 -28.19
N ALA A 621 -20.70 21.53 -27.12
CA ALA A 621 -19.40 21.01 -26.69
C ALA A 621 -19.47 19.53 -26.28
N ILE A 622 -20.52 19.13 -25.56
CA ILE A 622 -20.76 17.73 -25.16
C ILE A 622 -20.90 16.84 -26.40
N LEU A 623 -21.68 17.27 -27.39
CA LEU A 623 -21.91 16.50 -28.63
C LEU A 623 -20.70 16.50 -29.56
N ASN A 624 -19.98 17.62 -29.70
CA ASN A 624 -18.78 17.72 -30.54
C ASN A 624 -17.60 16.88 -30.02
N ASN A 625 -17.58 16.61 -28.71
CA ASN A 625 -16.58 15.76 -28.08
C ASN A 625 -17.03 14.28 -27.99
N PHE A 626 -18.11 13.91 -28.68
CA PHE A 626 -18.58 12.53 -28.84
C PHE A 626 -17.86 11.87 -30.04
N GLY A 627 -16.83 11.06 -29.78
CA GLY A 627 -16.06 10.34 -30.82
C GLY A 627 -14.79 9.65 -30.31
N ASP A 628 -14.01 9.05 -31.21
CA ASP A 628 -12.76 8.31 -30.90
C ASP A 628 -11.70 9.23 -30.28
N ARG A 629 -11.60 9.22 -28.95
CA ARG A 629 -10.61 9.98 -28.19
C ARG A 629 -10.13 9.20 -26.98
N VAL A 630 -8.93 9.56 -26.52
CA VAL A 630 -8.44 9.11 -25.22
C VAL A 630 -9.16 9.93 -24.15
N PHE A 631 -9.88 9.24 -23.27
CA PHE A 631 -10.50 9.86 -22.10
C PHE A 631 -9.50 9.88 -20.95
N GLU A 632 -9.38 11.04 -20.31
CA GLU A 632 -8.56 11.22 -19.11
C GLU A 632 -9.46 11.63 -17.93
N TYR A 633 -9.07 11.17 -16.75
CA TYR A 633 -9.69 11.61 -15.52
C TYR A 633 -9.30 13.06 -15.20
N SER A 634 -10.26 13.84 -14.72
CA SER A 634 -10.01 15.17 -14.16
C SER A 634 -9.36 15.07 -12.78
N TYR A 635 -8.97 16.22 -12.23
CA TYR A 635 -8.36 16.27 -10.91
C TYR A 635 -9.22 15.58 -9.84
N HIS A 636 -8.56 14.82 -8.97
CA HIS A 636 -9.14 14.20 -7.78
C HIS A 636 -8.46 14.78 -6.54
N PHE A 637 -9.26 15.23 -5.58
CA PHE A 637 -8.85 15.40 -4.19
C PHE A 637 -8.05 14.24 -3.59
N LYS A 638 -7.26 14.56 -2.58
CA LYS A 638 -6.27 13.64 -2.04
C LYS A 638 -6.88 12.62 -1.06
N TRP A 639 -7.77 13.07 -0.19
CA TRP A 639 -8.38 12.31 0.89
C TRP A 639 -9.90 12.43 0.97
N ARG A 640 -10.51 13.58 0.63
CA ARG A 640 -11.97 13.78 0.64
C ARG A 640 -12.63 13.09 -0.55
N PHE A 641 -12.63 11.76 -0.49
CA PHE A 641 -13.33 10.82 -1.37
C PHE A 641 -14.12 9.76 -0.58
N SER A 642 -14.01 9.78 0.76
CA SER A 642 -14.55 8.78 1.69
C SER A 642 -16.06 8.63 1.64
N ASP A 643 -16.77 9.70 1.29
CA ASP A 643 -18.24 9.72 1.34
C ASP A 643 -18.87 9.13 0.07
N LEU A 644 -18.05 8.71 -0.90
CA LEU A 644 -18.47 8.39 -2.28
C LEU A 644 -18.33 6.90 -2.62
N THR A 645 -18.03 6.04 -1.65
CA THR A 645 -17.97 4.59 -1.89
C THR A 645 -19.35 4.03 -2.27
N GLN A 646 -19.39 3.27 -3.37
CA GLN A 646 -20.48 2.43 -3.89
C GLN A 646 -21.43 2.99 -4.97
N LYS A 647 -21.09 4.04 -5.72
CA LYS A 647 -21.79 4.26 -7.00
C LYS A 647 -21.14 3.42 -8.10
N ASN A 648 -21.76 2.27 -8.39
CA ASN A 648 -21.43 1.31 -9.44
C ASN A 648 -21.45 1.96 -10.84
N ASN A 649 -20.43 2.74 -11.19
CA ASN A 649 -20.19 3.09 -12.60
C ASN A 649 -19.23 2.05 -13.20
N LYS A 650 -19.61 0.76 -13.12
CA LYS A 650 -18.80 -0.36 -13.65
C LYS A 650 -19.10 -0.69 -15.11
N GLU A 651 -20.14 -0.11 -15.68
CA GLU A 651 -20.40 -0.25 -17.11
C GLU A 651 -20.45 1.13 -17.74
N PHE A 652 -19.60 1.35 -18.75
CA PHE A 652 -19.69 2.48 -19.67
C PHE A 652 -20.91 2.29 -20.58
N VAL A 653 -22.11 2.14 -20.00
CA VAL A 653 -23.35 2.07 -20.77
C VAL A 653 -23.71 3.47 -21.20
N ILE A 654 -23.69 3.70 -22.51
CA ILE A 654 -24.25 4.92 -23.08
C ILE A 654 -25.75 4.70 -23.17
N HIS A 655 -26.51 5.37 -22.34
CA HIS A 655 -27.95 5.38 -22.50
C HIS A 655 -28.34 6.38 -23.60
N PHE A 656 -28.94 5.89 -24.69
CA PHE A 656 -29.29 6.72 -25.85
C PHE A 656 -30.21 7.89 -25.49
N TYR A 657 -31.12 7.69 -24.52
CA TYR A 657 -32.01 8.74 -24.02
C TYR A 657 -31.24 9.95 -23.46
N TYR A 658 -30.05 9.74 -22.88
CA TYR A 658 -29.24 10.81 -22.32
C TYR A 658 -28.74 11.75 -23.43
N LEU A 659 -28.32 11.19 -24.57
CA LEU A 659 -27.89 11.95 -25.74
C LEU A 659 -29.09 12.60 -26.45
N GLU A 660 -30.20 11.88 -26.58
CA GLU A 660 -31.45 12.39 -27.15
C GLU A 660 -31.92 13.65 -26.42
N HIS A 661 -31.93 13.60 -25.08
CA HIS A 661 -32.31 14.75 -24.25
C HIS A 661 -31.38 15.96 -24.45
N ILE A 662 -30.07 15.73 -24.58
CA ILE A 662 -29.10 16.81 -24.87
C ILE A 662 -29.36 17.43 -26.25
N VAL A 663 -29.68 16.62 -27.25
CA VAL A 663 -30.04 17.09 -28.60
C VAL A 663 -31.34 17.89 -28.56
N GLU A 664 -32.36 17.42 -27.84
CA GLU A 664 -33.61 18.15 -27.66
C GLU A 664 -33.38 19.53 -27.03
N LEU A 665 -32.62 19.59 -25.93
CA LEU A 665 -32.23 20.84 -25.28
C LEU A 665 -31.53 21.78 -26.26
N LEU A 666 -30.57 21.28 -27.03
CA LEU A 666 -29.87 22.07 -28.04
C LEU A 666 -30.84 22.63 -29.08
N LEU A 667 -31.71 21.79 -29.64
CA LEU A 667 -32.70 22.17 -30.65
C LEU A 667 -33.69 23.22 -30.14
N THR A 668 -34.10 23.16 -28.87
CA THR A 668 -35.01 24.16 -28.29
C THR A 668 -34.43 25.57 -28.24
N LYS A 669 -33.09 25.70 -28.27
CA LYS A 669 -32.38 26.99 -28.15
C LYS A 669 -31.77 27.49 -29.45
N VAL A 670 -31.80 26.71 -30.54
CA VAL A 670 -31.26 27.10 -31.86
C VAL A 670 -31.79 28.46 -32.34
N SER A 671 -33.08 28.75 -32.10
CA SER A 671 -33.70 30.01 -32.53
C SER A 671 -33.25 31.23 -31.73
N GLN A 672 -32.62 31.04 -30.56
CA GLN A 672 -32.14 32.10 -29.68
C GLN A 672 -30.67 32.46 -29.94
N VAL A 673 -29.96 31.66 -30.75
CA VAL A 673 -28.58 31.91 -31.18
C VAL A 673 -28.60 32.57 -32.55
N ASN A 674 -28.03 33.76 -32.66
CA ASN A 674 -28.09 34.55 -33.89
C ASN A 674 -27.27 33.87 -35.00
N LYS A 675 -27.75 33.85 -36.26
CA LYS A 675 -27.09 33.14 -37.39
C LYS A 675 -25.62 33.51 -37.62
N TYR A 676 -25.17 34.68 -37.16
CA TYR A 676 -23.78 35.14 -37.26
C TYR A 676 -22.84 34.57 -36.19
N GLN A 677 -23.36 33.96 -35.11
CA GLN A 677 -22.58 33.32 -34.04
C GLN A 677 -22.32 31.82 -34.27
N LEU A 678 -22.99 31.22 -35.25
CA LEU A 678 -22.85 29.80 -35.63
C LEU A 678 -21.76 29.55 -36.69
N ALA A 679 -21.14 30.62 -37.23
CA ALA A 679 -20.16 30.57 -38.32
C ALA A 679 -18.70 30.82 -37.85
N CYS A 680 -18.43 30.80 -36.54
CA CYS A 680 -17.09 30.91 -35.96
C CYS A 680 -16.74 29.64 -35.18
#